data_AF-A0A164YV99-F1
#
_entry.id   AF-A0A164YV99-F1
#
_cell.length_a   1.000
_cell.length_b   1.000
_cell.length_c   1.000
_cell.angle_alpha   90.00
_cell.angle_beta   90.00
_cell.angle_gamma   90.00
#
_symmetry.space_group_name_H-M   'P 1'
#
loop_
_entity.id
_entity.type
_entity.pdbx_description
1 polymer ?
#
loop_
_entity_poly.entity_id
_entity_poly.type
_entity_poly.pdbx_seq_one_letter_code
_entity_poly.pdbx_strand_id
1 'polypeptide(L)'
;MKASVVQADGSIKVEEKPIPKPEADEILLRVITAGQNPTGQPLLSTQIGRHDRRPKATFSYLIFEQTAAKAKAGVIVGCDAVGEVVELGSDVPTSEVKKGEVRFVFIRGSTREDNGAFAEYATTRWDLTSVVPSNITPRQAASIPIPYCTAVQSLFQNLKLPQYPEKANGEWIIVYSGASAVGQFVIQLAKLAGLRVATTASEYRWPTLKALGADVVADYKDPDAVKKIKEATGDQIQYGVDCISEQGTIQKTQEFFRPEGGRLVTTLFDLSGLPRPEVKTEFCLAYICLGKELTYDTTFFPYSEEDTKLWAKWCKLATTLFGEGKLKPSDIDVIGGLDKVQDGFELMKSGKHSKKISCACGQEAKHLYEEWSKHQEDPSYRMEWPVWYTCFHCHEGVKMSRRCGGCKAIIYCGPKCAKENWTTHIVPGVGMRQGHKHNCASVKGHMLELEKFNQISEPFPWNVKNGSYYDYDLTLGSFKLHGGGPAFGFWNIPPCGSVKEKAFGQALQRASHFDEVEGWKLPEKDIPWLNFDEARGRNPPKSPPNFEDSWTSYYEWRGLPKSSQAALLLHWPLSVYRLLRELDISPGTAEDRKTVKIFMEGIETELDLLPVFGELALLFPFTDLHLVLFGDAVFNLVKSARNGSLARKACVYTYTAPESLGSGTIQLTLHSKNPHYDPNIFTERPDAILGLNAGVTTYPEWSPIILHAFKKDIPLAVTDDLHVALDEGEFDAKEGDDEEREGEDT
;
A
#
# COMPACT_ATOMS: atom_id res chain seq x y z
N MET A 1 1.72 -15.33 -23.67
CA MET A 1 1.93 -14.64 -22.38
C MET A 1 1.79 -13.18 -22.63
N LYS A 2 1.04 -12.48 -21.78
CA LYS A 2 0.93 -11.03 -21.87
C LYS A 2 2.21 -10.37 -21.40
N ALA A 3 2.64 -9.35 -22.11
CA ALA A 3 3.80 -8.54 -21.77
C ALA A 3 3.60 -7.09 -22.20
N SER A 4 4.18 -6.16 -21.46
CA SER A 4 4.23 -4.75 -21.81
C SER A 4 5.41 -4.51 -22.75
N VAL A 5 5.11 -4.10 -23.98
CA VAL A 5 6.03 -4.11 -25.13
C VAL A 5 6.17 -2.73 -25.73
N VAL A 6 7.41 -2.38 -26.07
CA VAL A 6 7.74 -1.12 -26.74
C VAL A 6 7.18 -1.10 -28.15
N GLN A 7 6.35 -0.11 -28.45
CA GLN A 7 5.77 0.10 -29.77
C GLN A 7 6.71 0.94 -30.65
N ALA A 8 6.45 0.95 -31.96
CA ALA A 8 7.21 1.75 -32.92
C ALA A 8 7.01 3.27 -32.78
N ASP A 9 6.04 3.71 -32.00
CA ASP A 9 5.82 5.13 -31.61
C ASP A 9 6.43 5.48 -30.24
N GLY A 10 7.02 4.49 -29.54
CA GLY A 10 7.65 4.64 -28.23
C GLY A 10 6.68 4.45 -27.07
N SER A 11 5.38 4.28 -27.34
CA SER A 11 4.40 3.89 -26.32
C SER A 11 4.65 2.46 -25.84
N ILE A 12 4.16 2.13 -24.64
CA ILE A 12 4.17 0.77 -24.11
C ILE A 12 2.74 0.24 -24.15
N LYS A 13 2.55 -0.90 -24.80
CA LYS A 13 1.24 -1.57 -24.89
C LYS A 13 1.36 -3.05 -24.54
N VAL A 14 0.26 -3.63 -24.10
CA VAL A 14 0.20 -5.07 -23.81
C VAL A 14 0.09 -5.84 -25.13
N GLU A 15 0.98 -6.81 -25.33
CA GLU A 15 0.96 -7.76 -26.44
C GLU A 15 1.05 -9.20 -25.92
N GLU A 16 0.64 -10.16 -26.75
CA GLU A 16 0.93 -11.58 -26.54
C GLU A 16 2.31 -11.92 -27.11
N LYS A 17 3.14 -12.55 -26.28
CA LYS A 17 4.47 -13.08 -26.63
C LYS A 17 4.56 -14.57 -26.29
N PRO A 18 5.45 -15.33 -26.94
CA PRO A 18 5.77 -16.68 -26.50
C PRO A 18 6.30 -16.68 -25.05
N ILE A 19 6.03 -17.75 -24.29
CA ILE A 19 6.69 -17.95 -22.99
C ILE A 19 8.18 -18.25 -23.26
N PRO A 20 9.12 -17.52 -22.64
CA PRO A 20 10.54 -17.77 -22.83
C PRO A 20 10.91 -19.14 -22.24
N LYS A 21 11.87 -19.82 -22.87
CA LYS A 21 12.46 -21.04 -22.32
C LYS A 21 13.72 -20.65 -21.54
N PRO A 22 13.93 -21.19 -20.32
CA PRO A 22 15.17 -20.95 -19.61
C PRO A 22 16.34 -21.63 -20.35
N GLU A 23 17.46 -20.93 -20.47
CA GLU A 23 18.74 -21.53 -20.84
C GLU A 23 19.22 -22.51 -19.75
N ALA A 24 20.31 -23.24 -20.02
CA ALA A 24 20.82 -24.27 -19.11
C ALA A 24 21.06 -23.77 -17.68
N ASP A 25 21.55 -22.55 -17.50
CA ASP A 25 21.83 -21.90 -16.22
C ASP A 25 20.73 -20.90 -15.76
N GLU A 26 19.58 -20.88 -16.44
CA GLU A 26 18.47 -19.99 -16.12
C GLU A 26 17.31 -20.72 -15.44
N ILE A 27 16.46 -19.95 -14.78
CA ILE A 27 15.16 -20.38 -14.28
C ILE A 27 14.05 -19.64 -15.00
N LEU A 28 12.88 -20.27 -15.10
CA LEU A 28 11.65 -19.61 -15.55
C LEU A 28 10.81 -19.21 -14.34
N LEU A 29 10.48 -17.93 -14.27
CA LEU A 29 9.60 -17.37 -13.26
C LEU A 29 8.22 -17.11 -13.85
N ARG A 30 7.18 -17.49 -13.12
CA ARG A 30 5.83 -16.97 -13.28
C ARG A 30 5.71 -15.69 -12.45
N VAL A 31 5.66 -14.53 -13.10
CA VAL A 31 5.81 -13.22 -12.47
C VAL A 31 4.52 -12.80 -11.76
N ILE A 32 4.59 -12.61 -10.45
CA ILE A 32 3.50 -12.16 -9.58
C ILE A 32 3.34 -10.64 -9.68
N THR A 33 4.45 -9.92 -9.53
CA THR A 33 4.50 -8.45 -9.51
C THR A 33 5.86 -7.98 -10.00
N ALA A 34 5.91 -6.79 -10.57
CA ALA A 34 7.13 -6.19 -11.09
C ALA A 34 7.28 -4.73 -10.66
N GLY A 35 8.50 -4.32 -10.33
CA GLY A 35 8.85 -2.98 -9.89
C GLY A 35 9.24 -2.06 -11.05
N GLN A 36 8.72 -0.83 -11.04
CA GLN A 36 9.12 0.21 -11.98
C GLN A 36 10.40 0.92 -11.52
N ASN A 37 11.23 1.26 -12.50
CA ASN A 37 12.46 2.01 -12.33
C ASN A 37 12.52 3.08 -13.43
N PRO A 38 13.17 4.24 -13.19
CA PRO A 38 13.44 5.21 -14.25
C PRO A 38 14.15 4.56 -15.46
N THR A 39 15.03 3.59 -15.22
CA THR A 39 15.77 2.84 -16.23
C THR A 39 14.93 1.83 -17.04
N GLY A 40 13.71 1.52 -16.59
CA GLY A 40 12.82 0.57 -17.24
C GLY A 40 12.07 1.12 -18.46
N GLN A 41 12.16 2.43 -18.72
CA GLN A 41 11.49 3.06 -19.83
C GLN A 41 12.37 3.10 -21.09
N PRO A 42 11.88 2.58 -22.23
CA PRO A 42 12.52 2.74 -23.53
C PRO A 42 12.36 4.17 -24.07
N LEU A 43 13.32 4.61 -24.90
CA LEU A 43 13.10 5.60 -25.94
C LEU A 43 13.57 5.02 -27.28
N LEU A 44 12.84 5.32 -28.34
CA LEU A 44 13.17 4.88 -29.69
C LEU A 44 14.24 5.76 -30.33
N SER A 45 15.10 5.14 -31.15
CA SER A 45 16.13 5.82 -31.95
C SER A 45 15.57 6.85 -32.96
N THR A 46 14.32 6.70 -33.39
CA THR A 46 13.68 7.56 -34.41
C THR A 46 13.16 8.89 -33.88
N GLN A 47 12.98 9.05 -32.56
CA GLN A 47 12.61 10.33 -31.95
C GLN A 47 13.81 11.27 -31.75
N ILE A 48 15.03 10.75 -31.91
CA ILE A 48 16.30 11.50 -31.78
C ILE A 48 16.62 12.31 -33.06
N GLY A 49 15.79 12.18 -34.11
CA GLY A 49 16.00 12.83 -35.40
C GLY A 49 14.85 13.75 -35.80
N ARG A 50 15.12 15.06 -35.78
CA ARG A 50 14.28 16.20 -36.25
C ARG A 50 13.14 16.59 -35.31
N HIS A 51 13.36 17.55 -34.41
CA HIS A 51 12.48 18.71 -34.27
C HIS A 51 13.12 19.87 -33.47
N ASP A 52 13.33 20.97 -34.21
CA ASP A 52 13.33 22.39 -33.87
C ASP A 52 14.11 22.95 -32.65
N ARG A 53 15.00 23.91 -32.95
CA ARG A 53 15.69 24.78 -31.99
C ARG A 53 14.72 25.81 -31.40
N ARG A 54 13.82 25.42 -30.51
CA ARG A 54 13.01 26.37 -29.71
C ARG A 54 13.06 26.04 -28.21
N PRO A 55 13.25 27.06 -27.34
CA PRO A 55 13.29 26.88 -25.90
C PRO A 55 11.86 26.89 -25.36
N LYS A 56 11.30 25.72 -25.05
CA LYS A 56 10.18 25.48 -24.11
C LYS A 56 9.76 24.00 -24.19
N ALA A 57 10.48 23.13 -23.49
CA ALA A 57 10.00 21.81 -23.10
C ALA A 57 10.55 21.54 -21.68
N THR A 58 9.69 21.10 -20.78
CA THR A 58 10.03 20.77 -19.39
C THR A 58 11.23 19.84 -19.33
N PHE A 59 12.20 20.17 -18.48
CA PHE A 59 13.51 19.53 -18.34
C PHE A 59 13.46 17.98 -18.21
N SER A 60 12.36 17.43 -17.67
CA SER A 60 12.07 15.99 -17.63
C SER A 60 12.08 15.29 -19.00
N TYR A 61 11.96 16.00 -20.13
CA TYR A 61 11.93 15.38 -21.46
C TYR A 61 13.33 15.02 -21.99
N LEU A 62 14.34 15.86 -21.73
CA LEU A 62 15.75 15.61 -22.11
C LEU A 62 16.39 14.49 -21.26
N ILE A 63 15.86 14.28 -20.04
CA ILE A 63 16.32 13.27 -19.07
C ILE A 63 16.12 11.83 -19.58
N PHE A 64 15.03 11.57 -20.31
CA PHE A 64 14.80 10.23 -20.84
C PHE A 64 15.71 9.95 -22.05
N GLU A 65 16.02 10.95 -22.88
CA GLU A 65 16.88 10.80 -24.08
C GLU A 65 18.29 10.31 -23.75
N GLN A 66 18.80 10.65 -22.57
CA GLN A 66 20.16 10.29 -22.13
C GLN A 66 20.22 8.98 -21.32
N THR A 67 19.10 8.56 -20.71
CA THR A 67 19.06 7.42 -19.75
C THR A 67 18.37 6.19 -20.31
N ALA A 68 17.50 6.34 -21.30
CA ALA A 68 16.91 5.22 -21.99
C ALA A 68 17.94 4.59 -22.94
N ALA A 69 18.21 3.29 -22.76
CA ALA A 69 18.80 2.51 -23.84
C ALA A 69 17.90 2.70 -25.08
N LYS A 70 18.51 3.00 -26.24
CA LYS A 70 17.81 3.02 -27.54
C LYS A 70 17.13 1.68 -27.74
N ALA A 71 15.87 1.57 -27.33
CA ALA A 71 15.15 0.31 -27.36
C ALA A 71 14.62 0.11 -28.76
N LYS A 72 14.66 -1.13 -29.24
CA LYS A 72 14.00 -1.52 -30.49
C LYS A 72 12.52 -1.73 -30.20
N ALA A 73 11.63 -1.34 -31.11
CA ALA A 73 10.24 -1.77 -31.02
C ALA A 73 10.14 -3.30 -30.96
N GLY A 74 9.19 -3.82 -30.19
CA GLY A 74 8.95 -5.25 -30.01
C GLY A 74 9.59 -5.87 -28.76
N VAL A 75 10.47 -5.15 -28.06
CA VAL A 75 11.10 -5.63 -26.81
C VAL A 75 10.18 -5.49 -25.60
N ILE A 76 10.33 -6.38 -24.62
CA ILE A 76 9.58 -6.35 -23.36
C ILE A 76 10.30 -5.45 -22.35
N VAL A 77 9.56 -4.56 -21.67
CA VAL A 77 10.11 -3.57 -20.73
C VAL A 77 10.23 -4.10 -19.28
N GLY A 78 10.96 -3.36 -18.44
CA GLY A 78 11.00 -3.57 -16.99
C GLY A 78 12.15 -4.46 -16.50
N CYS A 79 12.61 -4.19 -15.28
CA CYS A 79 13.82 -4.82 -14.74
C CYS A 79 13.65 -5.54 -13.40
N ASP A 80 12.72 -5.12 -12.54
CA ASP A 80 12.49 -5.77 -11.24
C ASP A 80 11.30 -6.72 -11.37
N ALA A 81 11.52 -8.02 -11.17
CA ALA A 81 10.43 -9.00 -11.14
C ALA A 81 10.43 -9.77 -9.83
N VAL A 82 9.25 -10.17 -9.39
CA VAL A 82 9.04 -11.13 -8.31
C VAL A 82 8.11 -12.21 -8.82
N GLY A 83 8.52 -13.47 -8.72
CA GLY A 83 7.77 -14.57 -9.30
C GLY A 83 8.09 -15.92 -8.69
N GLU A 84 7.21 -16.88 -8.96
CA GLU A 84 7.37 -18.27 -8.57
C GLU A 84 8.21 -19.02 -9.60
N VAL A 85 9.16 -19.84 -9.16
CA VAL A 85 9.96 -20.70 -10.04
C VAL A 85 9.10 -21.85 -10.57
N VAL A 86 8.90 -21.92 -11.89
CA VAL A 86 8.07 -22.96 -12.54
C VAL A 86 8.89 -23.95 -13.38
N GLU A 87 10.07 -23.54 -13.85
CA GLU A 87 10.99 -24.38 -14.63
C GLU A 87 12.45 -24.07 -14.28
N LEU A 88 13.30 -25.08 -14.37
CA LEU A 88 14.73 -25.00 -14.12
C LEU A 88 15.47 -25.44 -15.39
N GLY A 89 16.49 -24.70 -15.79
CA GLY A 89 17.46 -25.16 -16.79
C GLY A 89 18.23 -26.39 -16.32
N SER A 90 18.89 -27.09 -17.26
CA SER A 90 19.58 -28.36 -17.00
C SER A 90 20.74 -28.27 -16.01
N ASP A 91 21.37 -27.09 -15.91
CA ASP A 91 22.58 -26.85 -15.13
C ASP A 91 22.26 -26.15 -13.80
N VAL A 92 20.97 -25.93 -13.51
CA VAL A 92 20.52 -25.33 -12.24
C VAL A 92 20.59 -26.36 -11.11
N PRO A 93 21.37 -26.13 -10.04
CA PRO A 93 21.47 -27.06 -8.93
C PRO A 93 20.18 -27.06 -8.09
N THR A 94 19.46 -28.19 -8.09
CA THR A 94 18.20 -28.38 -7.35
C THR A 94 18.34 -28.31 -5.82
N SER A 95 19.57 -28.33 -5.31
CA SER A 95 19.89 -28.07 -3.90
C SER A 95 19.82 -26.59 -3.52
N GLU A 96 19.94 -25.66 -4.47
CA GLU A 96 19.95 -24.20 -4.23
C GLU A 96 18.68 -23.51 -4.73
N VAL A 97 18.00 -24.07 -5.74
CA VAL A 97 16.73 -23.53 -6.27
C VAL A 97 15.72 -24.66 -6.51
N LYS A 98 14.49 -24.44 -6.06
CA LYS A 98 13.38 -25.39 -6.22
C LYS A 98 12.21 -24.76 -6.94
N LYS A 99 11.47 -25.59 -7.68
CA LYS A 99 10.15 -25.19 -8.21
C LYS A 99 9.21 -24.84 -7.05
N GLY A 100 8.35 -23.84 -7.24
CA GLY A 100 7.45 -23.30 -6.22
C GLY A 100 8.06 -22.20 -5.35
N GLU A 101 9.39 -21.98 -5.39
CA GLU A 101 9.99 -20.87 -4.64
C GLU A 101 9.59 -19.52 -5.24
N VAL A 102 9.18 -18.58 -4.38
CA VAL A 102 8.98 -17.19 -4.80
C VAL A 102 10.28 -16.42 -4.64
N ARG A 103 10.77 -15.84 -5.74
CA ARG A 103 12.07 -15.16 -5.80
C ARG A 103 11.93 -13.76 -6.40
N PHE A 104 12.74 -12.82 -5.92
CA PHE A 104 12.88 -11.49 -6.51
C PHE A 104 14.19 -11.40 -7.30
N VAL A 105 14.11 -10.73 -8.45
CA VAL A 105 15.19 -10.74 -9.46
C VAL A 105 15.35 -9.39 -10.16
N PHE A 106 16.59 -9.09 -10.50
CA PHE A 106 16.94 -8.01 -11.41
C PHE A 106 17.25 -8.63 -12.78
N ILE A 107 16.50 -8.24 -13.79
CA ILE A 107 16.71 -8.57 -15.19
C ILE A 107 16.88 -7.32 -16.05
N ARG A 108 17.54 -7.47 -17.20
CA ARG A 108 17.71 -6.36 -18.15
C ARG A 108 16.54 -6.28 -19.13
N GLY A 109 15.51 -5.52 -18.75
CA GLY A 109 14.41 -5.19 -19.65
C GLY A 109 14.84 -4.35 -20.85
N SER A 110 13.91 -4.18 -21.79
CA SER A 110 14.04 -3.33 -22.97
C SER A 110 15.16 -3.75 -23.94
N THR A 111 15.57 -5.02 -23.91
CA THR A 111 16.65 -5.55 -24.75
C THR A 111 16.27 -6.77 -25.59
N ARG A 112 15.26 -7.52 -25.14
CA ARG A 112 14.85 -8.78 -25.76
C ARG A 112 13.36 -8.74 -26.09
N GLU A 113 12.99 -9.39 -27.19
CA GLU A 113 11.59 -9.53 -27.62
C GLU A 113 10.83 -10.58 -26.80
N ASP A 114 11.55 -11.46 -26.10
CA ASP A 114 11.03 -12.61 -25.36
C ASP A 114 11.22 -12.51 -23.83
N ASN A 115 11.94 -11.51 -23.31
CA ASN A 115 12.21 -11.41 -21.87
C ASN A 115 12.26 -9.96 -21.35
N GLY A 116 11.65 -9.73 -20.18
CA GLY A 116 11.58 -8.45 -19.46
C GLY A 116 10.63 -8.57 -18.26
N ALA A 117 10.70 -7.65 -17.29
CA ALA A 117 10.01 -7.84 -16.00
C ALA A 117 8.51 -7.59 -16.07
N PHE A 118 8.05 -6.72 -16.97
CA PHE A 118 6.62 -6.48 -17.18
C PHE A 118 6.05 -7.51 -18.16
N ALA A 119 6.05 -8.77 -17.74
CA ALA A 119 5.45 -9.89 -18.44
C ALA A 119 4.88 -10.90 -17.45
N GLU A 120 4.02 -11.81 -17.90
CA GLU A 120 3.53 -12.90 -17.05
C GLU A 120 4.61 -13.95 -16.72
N TYR A 121 5.65 -14.05 -17.55
CA TYR A 121 6.82 -14.90 -17.31
C TYR A 121 8.12 -14.17 -17.67
N ALA A 122 9.19 -14.52 -16.97
CA ALA A 122 10.53 -14.00 -17.23
C ALA A 122 11.59 -15.06 -16.93
N THR A 123 12.74 -15.00 -17.62
CA THR A 123 13.90 -15.85 -17.31
C THR A 123 15.07 -15.04 -16.78
N THR A 124 15.87 -15.68 -15.94
CA THR A 124 17.14 -15.11 -15.46
C THR A 124 18.06 -16.20 -14.94
N ARG A 125 19.34 -15.88 -14.79
CA ARG A 125 20.36 -16.80 -14.26
C ARG A 125 20.07 -17.12 -12.79
N TRP A 126 20.12 -18.40 -12.42
CA TRP A 126 19.58 -18.88 -11.14
C TRP A 126 20.24 -18.25 -9.90
N ASP A 127 21.55 -17.98 -9.96
CA ASP A 127 22.36 -17.46 -8.85
C ASP A 127 22.28 -15.92 -8.69
N LEU A 128 21.63 -15.23 -9.63
CA LEU A 128 21.35 -13.79 -9.57
C LEU A 128 19.96 -13.49 -9.00
N THR A 129 19.45 -14.40 -8.17
CA THR A 129 18.09 -14.36 -7.63
C THR A 129 18.10 -14.57 -6.13
N SER A 130 17.09 -14.02 -5.45
CA SER A 130 16.94 -14.15 -3.99
C SER A 130 15.57 -14.70 -3.66
N VAL A 131 15.49 -15.59 -2.67
CA VAL A 131 14.19 -16.06 -2.15
C VAL A 131 13.51 -14.90 -1.42
N VAL A 132 12.22 -14.70 -1.66
CA VAL A 132 11.40 -13.75 -0.89
C VAL A 132 11.26 -14.27 0.53
N PRO A 133 11.86 -13.61 1.54
CA PRO A 133 11.78 -14.08 2.91
C PRO A 133 10.35 -14.01 3.45
N SER A 134 10.09 -14.83 4.46
CA SER A 134 8.81 -14.96 5.13
C SER A 134 8.33 -13.69 5.86
N ASN A 135 9.10 -12.61 5.92
CA ASN A 135 8.72 -11.34 6.57
C ASN A 135 8.51 -10.17 5.58
N ILE A 136 8.61 -10.39 4.27
CA ILE A 136 8.29 -9.38 3.23
C ILE A 136 7.35 -9.91 2.15
N THR A 137 6.32 -9.14 1.79
CA THR A 137 5.38 -9.55 0.73
C THR A 137 6.06 -9.56 -0.65
N PRO A 138 5.54 -10.33 -1.64
CA PRO A 138 6.02 -10.25 -3.02
C PRO A 138 6.02 -8.81 -3.57
N ARG A 139 5.01 -8.01 -3.20
CA ARG A 139 4.91 -6.60 -3.55
C ARG A 139 6.04 -5.78 -2.94
N GLN A 140 6.31 -5.92 -1.65
CA GLN A 140 7.46 -5.28 -1.00
C GLN A 140 8.78 -5.72 -1.64
N ALA A 141 8.92 -7.00 -1.98
CA ALA A 141 10.10 -7.54 -2.63
C ALA A 141 10.35 -6.94 -4.02
N ALA A 142 9.30 -6.49 -4.73
CA ALA A 142 9.44 -5.81 -6.03
C ALA A 142 10.12 -4.44 -5.92
N SER A 143 10.27 -3.89 -4.71
CA SER A 143 11.01 -2.65 -4.48
C SER A 143 12.54 -2.81 -4.44
N ILE A 144 13.01 -4.05 -4.33
CA ILE A 144 14.39 -4.38 -3.95
C ILE A 144 15.36 -4.43 -5.14
N PRO A 145 15.11 -5.17 -6.24
CA PRO A 145 16.19 -5.74 -7.05
C PRO A 145 17.19 -4.73 -7.62
N ILE A 146 16.79 -3.84 -8.54
CA ILE A 146 17.68 -2.81 -9.11
C ILE A 146 18.23 -1.86 -8.03
N PRO A 147 17.38 -1.23 -7.18
CA PRO A 147 17.89 -0.22 -6.25
C PRO A 147 18.91 -0.78 -5.26
N TYR A 148 18.70 -2.00 -4.79
CA TYR A 148 19.63 -2.73 -3.94
C TYR A 148 20.92 -3.10 -4.70
N CYS A 149 20.82 -3.58 -5.95
CA CYS A 149 21.98 -3.86 -6.79
C CYS A 149 22.85 -2.61 -7.00
N THR A 150 22.22 -1.48 -7.33
CA THR A 150 22.89 -0.20 -7.54
C THR A 150 23.60 0.27 -6.27
N ALA A 151 22.97 0.11 -5.09
CA ALA A 151 23.58 0.45 -3.81
C ALA A 151 24.78 -0.47 -3.48
N VAL A 152 24.65 -1.78 -3.71
CA VAL A 152 25.74 -2.77 -3.53
C VAL A 152 26.94 -2.41 -4.41
N GLN A 153 26.71 -2.13 -5.69
CA GLN A 153 27.80 -1.77 -6.60
C GLN A 153 28.42 -0.42 -6.23
N SER A 154 27.60 0.59 -5.94
CA SER A 154 28.10 1.92 -5.53
C SER A 154 29.01 1.81 -4.31
N LEU A 155 28.62 1.08 -3.27
CA LEU A 155 29.39 0.98 -2.03
C LEU A 155 30.59 0.03 -2.14
N PHE A 156 30.40 -1.16 -2.71
CA PHE A 156 31.39 -2.24 -2.61
C PHE A 156 32.19 -2.43 -3.90
N GLN A 157 31.61 -2.15 -5.07
CA GLN A 157 32.32 -2.23 -6.35
C GLN A 157 33.05 -0.93 -6.66
N ASN A 158 32.38 0.23 -6.59
CA ASN A 158 32.98 1.52 -6.90
C ASN A 158 33.76 2.08 -5.71
N LEU A 159 33.10 2.35 -4.58
CA LEU A 159 33.78 2.96 -3.41
C LEU A 159 34.76 2.01 -2.69
N LYS A 160 34.70 0.70 -2.98
CA LYS A 160 35.54 -0.35 -2.40
C LYS A 160 35.50 -0.37 -0.86
N LEU A 161 34.31 -0.13 -0.29
CA LEU A 161 34.10 -0.14 1.16
C LEU A 161 34.09 -1.59 1.72
N PRO A 162 34.34 -1.76 3.03
CA PRO A 162 34.21 -3.06 3.71
C PRO A 162 32.82 -3.67 3.49
N GLN A 163 32.77 -4.99 3.26
CA GLN A 163 31.54 -5.73 3.03
C GLN A 163 31.12 -6.48 4.30
N TYR A 164 29.80 -6.60 4.54
CA TYR A 164 29.27 -7.36 5.67
C TYR A 164 29.85 -8.80 5.73
N PRO A 165 30.25 -9.31 6.91
CA PRO A 165 30.10 -8.71 8.25
C PRO A 165 31.24 -7.78 8.69
N GLU A 166 32.24 -7.54 7.85
CA GLU A 166 33.31 -6.59 8.14
C GLU A 166 32.76 -5.16 8.19
N LYS A 167 33.42 -4.30 8.98
CA LYS A 167 32.97 -2.93 9.23
C LYS A 167 34.09 -1.93 8.98
N ALA A 168 33.69 -0.78 8.46
CA ALA A 168 34.48 0.43 8.40
C ALA A 168 34.67 1.04 9.80
N ASN A 169 35.53 2.04 9.91
CA ASN A 169 35.90 2.69 11.16
C ASN A 169 35.05 3.93 11.48
N GLY A 170 33.80 3.97 10.99
CA GLY A 170 32.88 5.08 11.23
C GLY A 170 33.09 6.29 10.32
N GLU A 171 33.72 6.12 9.17
CA GLU A 171 33.91 7.19 8.18
C GLU A 171 32.56 7.70 7.65
N TRP A 172 32.54 8.97 7.25
CA TRP A 172 31.32 9.63 6.77
C TRP A 172 31.08 9.42 5.28
N ILE A 173 29.83 9.10 4.96
CA ILE A 173 29.30 9.09 3.59
C ILE A 173 28.13 10.06 3.46
N ILE A 174 28.11 10.82 2.36
CA ILE A 174 26.95 11.63 1.95
C ILE A 174 26.10 10.86 0.93
N VAL A 175 24.81 10.71 1.19
CA VAL A 175 23.84 10.16 0.25
C VAL A 175 22.94 11.30 -0.22
N TYR A 176 23.17 11.80 -1.44
CA TYR A 176 22.31 12.86 -1.97
C TYR A 176 20.97 12.25 -2.43
N SER A 177 19.86 12.77 -1.92
CA SER A 177 18.50 12.22 -2.06
C SER A 177 18.32 10.83 -1.42
N GLY A 178 18.42 10.77 -0.09
CA GLY A 178 18.24 9.54 0.68
C GLY A 178 16.84 8.93 0.58
N ALA A 179 15.84 9.73 0.21
CA ALA A 179 14.47 9.26 0.02
C ALA A 179 14.26 8.47 -1.28
N SER A 180 15.17 8.57 -2.25
CA SER A 180 15.13 7.75 -3.47
C SER A 180 15.24 6.26 -3.16
N ALA A 181 14.74 5.40 -4.06
CA ALA A 181 14.81 3.95 -3.85
C ALA A 181 16.27 3.45 -3.68
N VAL A 182 17.21 3.98 -4.49
CA VAL A 182 18.64 3.67 -4.35
C VAL A 182 19.17 4.24 -3.03
N GLY A 183 18.88 5.50 -2.71
CA GLY A 183 19.35 6.17 -1.51
C GLY A 183 18.96 5.45 -0.23
N GLN A 184 17.73 4.91 -0.15
CA GLN A 184 17.28 4.12 0.99
C GLN A 184 18.12 2.86 1.22
N PHE A 185 18.55 2.16 0.16
CA PHE A 185 19.44 1.01 0.30
C PHE A 185 20.89 1.41 0.55
N VAL A 186 21.37 2.53 -0.03
CA VAL A 186 22.71 3.06 0.27
C VAL A 186 22.84 3.39 1.76
N ILE A 187 21.84 4.06 2.35
CA ILE A 187 21.82 4.37 3.79
C ILE A 187 21.95 3.09 4.61
N GLN A 188 21.07 2.11 4.37
CA GLN A 188 21.03 0.88 5.16
C GLN A 188 22.32 0.06 5.03
N LEU A 189 22.84 -0.10 3.80
CA LEU A 189 24.06 -0.85 3.54
C LEU A 189 25.29 -0.14 4.08
N ALA A 190 25.37 1.20 4.00
CA ALA A 190 26.46 1.97 4.58
C ALA A 190 26.49 1.83 6.11
N LYS A 191 25.33 1.88 6.78
CA LYS A 191 25.24 1.63 8.23
C LYS A 191 25.60 0.21 8.60
N LEU A 192 25.15 -0.77 7.80
CA LEU A 192 25.51 -2.18 7.99
C LEU A 192 27.02 -2.40 7.87
N ALA A 193 27.67 -1.69 6.95
CA ALA A 193 29.11 -1.65 6.74
C ALA A 193 29.86 -0.77 7.75
N GLY A 194 29.20 -0.18 8.76
CA GLY A 194 29.85 0.56 9.83
C GLY A 194 30.18 2.02 9.54
N LEU A 195 29.65 2.62 8.46
CA LEU A 195 29.80 4.04 8.18
C LEU A 195 28.84 4.91 9.01
N ARG A 196 29.12 6.21 9.04
CA ARG A 196 28.17 7.26 9.47
C ARG A 196 27.57 7.92 8.24
N VAL A 197 26.27 8.18 8.25
CA VAL A 197 25.50 8.56 7.06
C VAL A 197 24.90 9.94 7.23
N ALA A 198 25.31 10.87 6.37
CA ALA A 198 24.61 12.13 6.13
C ALA A 198 23.76 11.99 4.85
N THR A 199 22.60 12.62 4.80
CA THR A 199 21.74 12.58 3.62
C THR A 199 20.89 13.83 3.43
N THR A 200 20.37 14.03 2.22
CA THR A 200 19.44 15.11 1.89
C THR A 200 18.06 14.56 1.53
N ALA A 201 16.99 15.19 2.04
CA ALA A 201 15.59 14.88 1.73
C ALA A 201 14.63 15.93 2.28
N SER A 202 13.42 16.04 1.72
CA SER A 202 12.34 16.86 2.28
C SER A 202 12.01 16.46 3.73
N GLU A 203 11.70 17.44 4.58
CA GLU A 203 11.50 17.26 6.04
C GLU A 203 10.58 16.10 6.43
N TYR A 204 9.45 15.94 5.74
CA TYR A 204 8.48 14.89 6.06
C TYR A 204 9.04 13.45 5.92
N ARG A 205 10.15 13.24 5.21
CA ARG A 205 10.82 11.93 5.08
C ARG A 205 11.88 11.68 6.15
N TRP A 206 12.25 12.67 6.96
CA TRP A 206 13.35 12.54 7.92
C TRP A 206 13.16 11.42 8.94
N PRO A 207 11.97 11.20 9.54
CA PRO A 207 11.76 10.10 10.48
C PRO A 207 12.07 8.74 9.84
N THR A 208 11.60 8.52 8.61
CA THR A 208 11.84 7.30 7.84
C THR A 208 13.33 7.10 7.58
N LEU A 209 14.05 8.12 7.12
CA LEU A 209 15.48 8.01 6.82
C LEU A 209 16.34 7.75 8.06
N LYS A 210 16.00 8.38 9.20
CA LYS A 210 16.66 8.10 10.49
C LYS A 210 16.40 6.67 10.95
N ALA A 211 15.19 6.15 10.75
CA ALA A 211 14.86 4.76 11.04
C ALA A 211 15.60 3.76 10.14
N LEU A 212 15.94 4.14 8.91
CA LEU A 212 16.81 3.37 8.00
C LEU A 212 18.30 3.51 8.36
N GLY A 213 18.65 4.47 9.20
CA GLY A 213 19.98 4.62 9.80
C GLY A 213 20.73 5.90 9.43
N ALA A 214 20.10 6.88 8.79
CA ALA A 214 20.71 8.19 8.59
C ALA A 214 21.02 8.87 9.95
N ASP A 215 22.26 9.34 10.14
CA ASP A 215 22.69 10.05 11.34
C ASP A 215 22.38 11.55 11.24
N VAL A 216 22.55 12.12 10.04
CA VAL A 216 22.30 13.54 9.75
C VAL A 216 21.40 13.64 8.52
N VAL A 217 20.35 14.46 8.60
CA VAL A 217 19.45 14.73 7.48
C VAL A 217 19.27 16.24 7.34
N ALA A 218 19.36 16.75 6.12
CA ALA A 218 19.06 18.15 5.79
C ALA A 218 18.08 18.25 4.62
N ASP A 219 17.29 19.32 4.56
CA ASP A 219 16.44 19.59 3.39
C ASP A 219 17.33 20.06 2.23
N TYR A 220 17.20 19.44 1.06
CA TYR A 220 17.96 19.83 -0.12
C TYR A 220 17.55 21.21 -0.66
N LYS A 221 16.39 21.75 -0.24
CA LYS A 221 15.93 23.11 -0.58
C LYS A 221 16.48 24.17 0.34
N ASP A 222 17.09 23.77 1.46
CA ASP A 222 17.69 24.69 2.41
C ASP A 222 19.02 25.22 1.84
N PRO A 223 19.16 26.55 1.65
CA PRO A 223 20.42 27.13 1.16
C PRO A 223 21.61 26.83 2.07
N ASP A 224 21.36 26.59 3.37
CA ASP A 224 22.39 26.26 4.36
C ASP A 224 22.64 24.75 4.53
N ALA A 225 22.03 23.89 3.71
CA ALA A 225 22.15 22.44 3.84
C ALA A 225 23.61 21.95 3.87
N VAL A 226 24.46 22.50 3.01
CA VAL A 226 25.90 22.18 2.95
C VAL A 226 26.59 22.54 4.24
N LYS A 227 26.38 23.77 4.72
CA LYS A 227 26.96 24.26 5.96
C LYS A 227 26.55 23.39 7.15
N LYS A 228 25.24 23.12 7.29
CA LYS A 228 24.68 22.30 8.37
C LYS A 228 25.24 20.87 8.38
N ILE A 229 25.33 20.24 7.21
CA ILE A 229 25.91 18.88 7.11
C ILE A 229 27.41 18.90 7.43
N LYS A 230 28.18 19.88 6.95
CA LYS A 230 29.60 19.99 7.28
C LYS A 230 29.83 20.18 8.78
N GLU A 231 29.08 21.07 9.42
CA GLU A 231 29.15 21.28 10.87
C GLU A 231 28.81 19.99 11.64
N ALA A 232 27.73 19.29 11.27
CA ALA A 232 27.31 18.06 11.93
C ALA A 232 28.27 16.88 11.73
N THR A 233 29.02 16.86 10.62
CA THR A 233 29.98 15.80 10.28
C THR A 233 31.43 16.14 10.64
N GLY A 234 31.70 17.36 11.11
CA GLY A 234 33.05 17.86 11.36
C GLY A 234 33.86 18.09 10.08
N ASP A 235 33.19 18.29 8.95
CA ASP A 235 33.75 18.41 7.60
C ASP A 235 34.63 17.21 7.20
N GLN A 236 34.22 16.00 7.61
CA GLN A 236 34.99 14.75 7.41
C GLN A 236 34.41 13.82 6.33
N ILE A 237 33.49 14.30 5.50
CA ILE A 237 32.87 13.49 4.43
C ILE A 237 33.92 13.16 3.36
N GLN A 238 34.15 11.85 3.16
CA GLN A 238 35.14 11.33 2.21
C GLN A 238 34.54 10.41 1.15
N TYR A 239 33.32 9.94 1.36
CA TYR A 239 32.57 9.11 0.42
C TYR A 239 31.25 9.77 0.08
N GLY A 240 30.73 9.54 -1.12
CA GLY A 240 29.41 9.98 -1.48
C GLY A 240 28.76 9.12 -2.56
N VAL A 241 27.44 9.07 -2.54
CA VAL A 241 26.62 8.56 -3.64
C VAL A 241 25.57 9.61 -3.97
N ASP A 242 25.55 10.07 -5.21
CA ASP A 242 24.48 10.92 -5.74
C ASP A 242 23.42 10.02 -6.41
N CYS A 243 22.26 9.89 -5.76
CA CYS A 243 21.15 9.07 -6.23
C CYS A 243 20.17 9.81 -7.15
N ILE A 244 20.50 11.04 -7.57
CA ILE A 244 19.76 11.82 -8.58
C ILE A 244 20.62 11.96 -9.83
N SER A 245 21.83 12.51 -9.68
CA SER A 245 22.80 12.73 -10.76
C SER A 245 22.26 13.57 -11.93
N GLU A 246 21.43 14.57 -11.63
CA GLU A 246 20.79 15.46 -12.62
C GLU A 246 20.81 16.90 -12.11
N GLN A 247 20.55 17.88 -12.99
CA GLN A 247 20.27 19.27 -12.59
C GLN A 247 21.33 19.89 -11.65
N GLY A 248 22.60 19.53 -11.83
CA GLY A 248 23.68 20.05 -11.02
C GLY A 248 23.88 19.35 -9.66
N THR A 249 23.15 18.26 -9.37
CA THR A 249 23.26 17.58 -8.07
C THR A 249 24.65 16.97 -7.85
N ILE A 250 25.37 16.58 -8.91
CA ILE A 250 26.71 16.02 -8.78
C ILE A 250 27.65 17.09 -8.23
N GLN A 251 27.63 18.29 -8.84
CA GLN A 251 28.39 19.45 -8.40
C GLN A 251 27.99 19.85 -6.97
N LYS A 252 26.68 19.88 -6.67
CA LYS A 252 26.19 20.15 -5.33
C LYS A 252 26.68 19.11 -4.32
N THR A 253 26.74 17.84 -4.71
CA THR A 253 27.19 16.74 -3.86
C THR A 253 28.68 16.87 -3.55
N GLN A 254 29.49 17.35 -4.50
CA GLN A 254 30.91 17.65 -4.28
C GLN A 254 31.15 18.74 -3.21
N GLU A 255 30.20 19.67 -3.01
CA GLU A 255 30.30 20.70 -1.98
C GLU A 255 30.31 20.12 -0.56
N PHE A 256 29.71 18.95 -0.31
CA PHE A 256 29.70 18.33 1.02
C PHE A 256 31.03 17.69 1.42
N PHE A 257 31.91 17.40 0.46
CA PHE A 257 33.17 16.72 0.74
C PHE A 257 34.15 17.63 1.49
N ARG A 258 35.00 17.01 2.29
CA ARG A 258 36.16 17.65 2.93
C ARG A 258 37.09 18.34 1.93
N PRO A 259 37.96 19.27 2.35
CA PRO A 259 38.89 19.98 1.47
C PRO A 259 39.81 19.06 0.66
N GLU A 260 40.28 17.95 1.26
CA GLU A 260 41.18 16.97 0.61
C GLU A 260 40.47 16.12 -0.47
N GLY A 261 39.15 16.28 -0.61
CA GLY A 261 38.34 15.52 -1.53
C GLY A 261 38.01 14.11 -1.02
N GLY A 262 37.71 13.21 -1.95
CA GLY A 262 37.15 11.91 -1.66
C GLY A 262 36.71 11.16 -2.89
N ARG A 263 35.76 10.23 -2.73
CA ARG A 263 35.20 9.44 -3.83
C ARG A 263 33.69 9.60 -3.89
N LEU A 264 33.17 9.96 -5.05
CA LEU A 264 31.75 10.15 -5.34
C LEU A 264 31.31 9.13 -6.40
N VAL A 265 30.20 8.46 -6.17
CA VAL A 265 29.55 7.62 -7.19
C VAL A 265 28.27 8.30 -7.67
N THR A 266 28.04 8.27 -8.97
CA THR A 266 26.83 8.80 -9.61
C THR A 266 26.01 7.67 -10.22
N THR A 267 24.69 7.83 -10.22
CA THR A 267 23.74 6.87 -10.80
C THR A 267 23.40 7.17 -12.25
N LEU A 268 23.81 8.33 -12.79
CA LEU A 268 23.67 8.71 -14.20
C LEU A 268 25.00 9.21 -14.79
N PHE A 269 25.11 9.13 -16.11
CA PHE A 269 26.31 9.42 -16.87
C PHE A 269 26.35 10.89 -17.33
N ASP A 270 26.80 11.79 -16.46
CA ASP A 270 27.27 13.14 -16.84
C ASP A 270 28.39 13.59 -15.88
N LEU A 271 29.63 13.31 -16.28
CA LEU A 271 30.82 13.66 -15.49
C LEU A 271 31.53 14.90 -16.05
N SER A 272 30.85 15.69 -16.89
CA SER A 272 31.45 16.85 -17.54
C SER A 272 31.41 18.09 -16.63
N GLY A 273 32.48 18.90 -16.66
CA GLY A 273 32.50 20.21 -16.00
C GLY A 273 32.41 20.18 -14.46
N LEU A 274 32.89 19.12 -13.80
CA LEU A 274 32.84 19.01 -12.34
C LEU A 274 33.85 19.97 -11.67
N PRO A 275 33.43 20.79 -10.68
CA PRO A 275 34.25 21.87 -10.13
C PRO A 275 35.36 21.41 -9.17
N ARG A 276 35.26 20.20 -8.58
CA ARG A 276 36.21 19.70 -7.58
C ARG A 276 36.98 18.46 -8.08
N PRO A 277 38.14 18.62 -8.74
CA PRO A 277 38.93 17.49 -9.26
C PRO A 277 39.48 16.55 -8.17
N GLU A 278 39.63 17.03 -6.94
CA GLU A 278 40.01 16.25 -5.76
C GLU A 278 38.92 15.24 -5.33
N VAL A 279 37.68 15.41 -5.79
CA VAL A 279 36.60 14.44 -5.61
C VAL A 279 36.54 13.51 -6.82
N LYS A 280 37.17 12.33 -6.69
CA LYS A 280 37.17 11.30 -7.74
C LYS A 280 35.74 10.81 -7.96
N THR A 281 35.19 11.10 -9.13
CA THR A 281 33.78 10.80 -9.44
C THR A 281 33.69 9.65 -10.44
N GLU A 282 32.93 8.61 -10.10
CA GLU A 282 32.75 7.40 -10.91
C GLU A 282 31.26 7.14 -11.18
N PHE A 283 30.93 6.64 -12.38
CA PHE A 283 29.56 6.24 -12.74
C PHE A 283 29.29 4.76 -12.39
N CYS A 284 28.16 4.49 -11.75
CA CYS A 284 27.68 3.13 -11.47
C CYS A 284 26.65 2.68 -12.53
N LEU A 285 27.00 1.67 -13.32
CA LEU A 285 26.09 1.05 -14.29
C LEU A 285 25.60 -0.31 -13.80
N ALA A 286 24.33 -0.40 -13.38
CA ALA A 286 23.84 -1.60 -12.72
C ALA A 286 23.92 -2.88 -13.57
N TYR A 287 23.70 -2.76 -14.88
CA TYR A 287 23.59 -3.89 -15.80
C TYR A 287 24.86 -4.74 -15.94
N ILE A 288 26.03 -4.21 -15.59
CA ILE A 288 27.31 -4.92 -15.76
C ILE A 288 27.43 -6.16 -14.87
N CYS A 289 26.64 -6.25 -13.80
CA CYS A 289 26.64 -7.41 -12.91
C CYS A 289 25.90 -8.64 -13.48
N LEU A 290 25.13 -8.48 -14.57
CA LEU A 290 24.24 -9.52 -15.11
C LEU A 290 24.96 -10.57 -15.98
N GLY A 291 26.29 -10.62 -15.94
CA GLY A 291 27.08 -11.67 -16.57
C GLY A 291 27.17 -11.60 -18.09
N LYS A 292 26.95 -10.40 -18.67
CA LYS A 292 26.97 -10.18 -20.12
C LYS A 292 27.73 -8.90 -20.43
N GLU A 293 28.46 -8.90 -21.54
CA GLU A 293 29.05 -7.68 -22.10
C GLU A 293 27.94 -6.71 -22.55
N LEU A 294 28.23 -5.41 -22.48
CA LEU A 294 27.24 -4.37 -22.67
C LEU A 294 27.86 -3.15 -23.36
N THR A 295 27.22 -2.69 -24.43
CA THR A 295 27.42 -1.32 -24.90
C THR A 295 26.30 -0.44 -24.37
N TYR A 296 26.66 0.61 -23.62
CA TYR A 296 25.74 1.63 -23.13
C TYR A 296 26.07 2.97 -23.80
N ASP A 297 25.11 3.49 -24.56
CA ASP A 297 25.30 4.57 -25.53
C ASP A 297 26.48 4.32 -26.49
N THR A 298 27.62 4.96 -26.26
CA THR A 298 28.85 4.82 -27.06
C THR A 298 29.97 4.08 -26.32
N THR A 299 29.75 3.70 -25.06
CA THR A 299 30.78 3.10 -24.20
C THR A 299 30.58 1.59 -24.09
N PHE A 300 31.65 0.83 -24.34
CA PHE A 300 31.68 -0.62 -24.16
C PHE A 300 32.11 -0.98 -22.73
N PHE A 301 31.31 -1.81 -22.07
CA PHE A 301 31.56 -2.39 -20.76
C PHE A 301 31.79 -3.90 -20.96
N PRO A 302 33.02 -4.40 -20.76
CA PRO A 302 33.31 -5.82 -20.90
C PRO A 302 32.62 -6.63 -19.79
N TYR A 303 32.38 -7.91 -20.06
CA TYR A 303 31.97 -8.83 -19.01
C TYR A 303 33.02 -8.87 -17.88
N SER A 304 32.54 -8.82 -16.64
CA SER A 304 33.35 -8.89 -15.43
C SER A 304 32.82 -10.02 -14.54
N GLU A 305 33.56 -11.12 -14.49
CA GLU A 305 33.21 -12.25 -13.63
C GLU A 305 33.23 -11.85 -12.15
N GLU A 306 34.13 -10.94 -11.75
CA GLU A 306 34.21 -10.40 -10.39
C GLU A 306 32.91 -9.68 -9.99
N ASP A 307 32.39 -8.81 -10.87
CA ASP A 307 31.18 -8.03 -10.58
C ASP A 307 29.95 -8.93 -10.51
N THR A 308 29.87 -9.93 -11.39
CA THR A 308 28.81 -10.93 -11.38
C THR A 308 28.86 -11.81 -10.14
N LYS A 309 30.05 -12.26 -9.72
CA LYS A 309 30.24 -13.02 -8.47
C LYS A 309 29.89 -12.20 -7.23
N LEU A 310 30.24 -10.91 -7.22
CA LEU A 310 29.87 -10.00 -6.16
C LEU A 310 28.35 -9.88 -6.05
N TRP A 311 27.65 -9.70 -7.17
CA TRP A 311 26.19 -9.62 -7.17
C TRP A 311 25.53 -10.93 -6.73
N ALA A 312 25.98 -12.08 -7.23
CA ALA A 312 25.49 -13.39 -6.79
C ALA A 312 25.64 -13.59 -5.28
N LYS A 313 26.79 -13.19 -4.70
CA LYS A 313 27.02 -13.20 -3.24
C LYS A 313 25.98 -12.34 -2.51
N TRP A 314 25.70 -11.13 -3.00
CA TRP A 314 24.74 -10.21 -2.36
C TRP A 314 23.28 -10.60 -2.58
N CYS A 315 22.93 -11.32 -3.64
CA CYS A 315 21.64 -12.01 -3.79
C CYS A 315 21.46 -13.08 -2.72
N LYS A 316 22.47 -13.94 -2.51
CA LYS A 316 22.42 -14.95 -1.44
C LYS A 316 22.27 -14.33 -0.06
N LEU A 317 23.00 -13.23 0.21
CA LEU A 317 22.87 -12.49 1.47
C LEU A 317 21.53 -11.78 1.63
N ALA A 318 20.91 -11.29 0.54
CA ALA A 318 19.67 -10.53 0.60
C ALA A 318 18.57 -11.32 1.33
N THR A 319 18.39 -12.60 0.97
CA THR A 319 17.42 -13.49 1.63
C THR A 319 17.59 -13.48 3.16
N THR A 320 18.83 -13.55 3.64
CA THR A 320 19.13 -13.54 5.09
C THR A 320 18.94 -12.16 5.70
N LEU A 321 19.47 -11.10 5.07
CA LEU A 321 19.46 -9.75 5.63
C LEU A 321 18.04 -9.15 5.71
N PHE A 322 17.22 -9.39 4.69
CA PHE A 322 15.80 -9.02 4.74
C PHE A 322 15.04 -9.93 5.71
N GLY A 323 15.32 -11.25 5.70
CA GLY A 323 14.72 -12.23 6.62
C GLY A 323 14.92 -11.90 8.10
N GLU A 324 16.11 -11.42 8.47
CA GLU A 324 16.46 -10.99 9.83
C GLU A 324 16.03 -9.55 10.16
N GLY A 325 15.46 -8.83 9.19
CA GLY A 325 15.05 -7.43 9.35
C GLY A 325 16.22 -6.45 9.47
N LYS A 326 17.44 -6.85 9.09
CA LYS A 326 18.62 -5.96 9.02
C LYS A 326 18.53 -4.99 7.85
N LEU A 327 17.87 -5.40 6.78
CA LEU A 327 17.47 -4.55 5.67
C LEU A 327 15.95 -4.53 5.56
N LYS A 328 15.41 -3.40 5.14
CA LYS A 328 13.99 -3.16 4.92
C LYS A 328 13.73 -2.79 3.45
N PRO A 329 12.66 -3.34 2.84
CA PRO A 329 12.22 -2.93 1.51
C PRO A 329 11.76 -1.46 1.52
N SER A 330 11.72 -0.83 0.34
CA SER A 330 11.14 0.51 0.20
C SER A 330 9.61 0.43 0.19
N ASP A 331 8.95 1.53 0.59
CA ASP A 331 7.51 1.70 0.41
C ASP A 331 7.15 1.58 -1.08
N ILE A 332 6.06 0.86 -1.38
CA ILE A 332 5.66 0.55 -2.74
C ILE A 332 4.15 0.70 -2.94
N ASP A 333 3.77 1.38 -4.02
CA ASP A 333 2.39 1.52 -4.49
C ASP A 333 2.17 0.63 -5.74
N VAL A 334 0.92 0.27 -6.02
CA VAL A 334 0.54 -0.54 -7.19
C VAL A 334 -0.23 0.32 -8.17
N ILE A 335 0.23 0.41 -9.42
CA ILE A 335 -0.41 1.23 -10.46
C ILE A 335 -1.55 0.48 -11.19
N GLY A 336 -1.62 -0.84 -11.05
CA GLY A 336 -2.60 -1.72 -11.70
C GLY A 336 -1.93 -2.89 -12.43
N GLY A 337 -2.53 -3.30 -13.55
CA GLY A 337 -2.06 -4.40 -14.39
C GLY A 337 -0.95 -4.03 -15.39
N LEU A 338 -0.56 -4.98 -16.26
CA LEU A 338 0.42 -4.76 -17.34
C LEU A 338 0.02 -3.61 -18.30
N ASP A 339 -1.28 -3.34 -18.43
CA ASP A 339 -1.85 -2.24 -19.20
C ASP A 339 -1.59 -0.86 -18.58
N LYS A 340 -1.23 -0.81 -17.29
CA LYS A 340 -0.93 0.40 -16.52
C LYS A 340 0.54 0.71 -16.38
N VAL A 341 1.40 -0.07 -17.05
CA VAL A 341 2.85 0.15 -17.01
C VAL A 341 3.23 1.52 -17.58
N GLN A 342 2.63 1.94 -18.70
CA GLN A 342 2.82 3.28 -19.28
C GLN A 342 2.41 4.38 -18.30
N ASP A 343 1.22 4.29 -17.70
CA ASP A 343 0.69 5.25 -16.73
C ASP A 343 1.64 5.41 -15.53
N GLY A 344 2.24 4.30 -15.06
CA GLY A 344 3.23 4.34 -13.97
C GLY A 344 4.52 5.07 -14.36
N PHE A 345 5.02 4.86 -15.59
CA PHE A 345 6.16 5.63 -16.09
C PHE A 345 5.84 7.12 -16.16
N GLU A 346 4.66 7.49 -16.66
CA GLU A 346 4.20 8.89 -16.70
C GLU A 346 4.05 9.50 -15.30
N LEU A 347 3.58 8.72 -14.33
CA LEU A 347 3.51 9.14 -12.93
C LEU A 347 4.90 9.41 -12.35
N MET A 348 5.89 8.55 -12.60
CA MET A 348 7.28 8.80 -12.19
C MET A 348 7.84 10.07 -12.86
N LYS A 349 7.59 10.27 -14.16
CA LYS A 349 8.01 11.47 -14.90
C LYS A 349 7.50 12.77 -14.29
N SER A 350 6.28 12.73 -13.75
CA SER A 350 5.66 13.93 -13.18
C SER A 350 6.40 14.46 -11.94
N GLY A 351 7.23 13.64 -11.28
CA GLY A 351 7.88 13.97 -10.02
C GLY A 351 6.91 14.10 -8.83
N LYS A 352 5.62 13.78 -9.02
CA LYS A 352 4.57 13.90 -8.00
C LYS A 352 4.38 12.65 -7.15
N HIS A 353 5.23 11.64 -7.33
CA HIS A 353 5.18 10.38 -6.63
C HIS A 353 6.49 10.13 -5.87
N SER A 354 6.39 9.70 -4.62
CA SER A 354 7.52 9.61 -3.68
C SER A 354 7.85 8.18 -3.25
N LYS A 355 7.05 7.19 -3.65
CA LYS A 355 7.24 5.77 -3.35
C LYS A 355 7.77 5.03 -4.57
N LYS A 356 8.11 3.75 -4.39
CA LYS A 356 8.35 2.84 -5.52
C LYS A 356 7.00 2.52 -6.17
N ILE A 357 6.96 2.35 -7.49
CA ILE A 357 5.76 1.87 -8.19
C ILE A 357 5.96 0.40 -8.57
N SER A 358 4.90 -0.39 -8.43
CA SER A 358 4.81 -1.75 -8.96
C SER A 358 3.58 -1.93 -9.85
N CYS A 359 3.64 -2.96 -10.67
CA CYS A 359 2.56 -3.46 -11.49
C CYS A 359 2.24 -4.89 -11.05
N ALA A 360 0.95 -5.19 -10.86
CA ALA A 360 0.47 -6.55 -10.75
C ALA A 360 0.51 -7.18 -12.16
N CYS A 361 1.44 -8.10 -12.42
CA CYS A 361 1.63 -8.70 -13.75
C CYS A 361 0.55 -9.75 -14.09
N GLY A 362 -0.65 -9.62 -13.51
CA GLY A 362 -1.79 -10.50 -13.72
C GLY A 362 -1.74 -11.81 -12.94
N GLN A 363 -0.61 -12.18 -12.32
CA GLN A 363 -0.49 -13.46 -11.60
C GLN A 363 -0.70 -13.37 -10.08
N GLU A 364 -0.68 -12.21 -9.42
CA GLU A 364 -0.99 -12.15 -7.97
C GLU A 364 -2.44 -12.59 -7.69
N ALA A 365 -3.41 -11.93 -8.32
CA ALA A 365 -4.81 -12.33 -8.25
C ALA A 365 -5.07 -13.72 -8.85
N LYS A 366 -4.40 -14.08 -9.96
CA LYS A 366 -4.58 -15.40 -10.56
C LYS A 366 -4.00 -16.52 -9.69
N HIS A 367 -2.87 -16.31 -9.04
CA HIS A 367 -2.29 -17.27 -8.11
C HIS A 367 -3.19 -17.41 -6.87
N LEU A 368 -3.67 -16.30 -6.30
CA LEU A 368 -4.67 -16.32 -5.24
C LEU A 368 -5.95 -17.06 -5.69
N TYR A 369 -6.40 -16.84 -6.92
CA TYR A 369 -7.52 -17.57 -7.51
C TYR A 369 -7.22 -19.06 -7.70
N GLU A 370 -6.02 -19.44 -8.10
CA GLU A 370 -5.61 -20.85 -8.22
C GLU A 370 -5.55 -21.53 -6.84
N GLU A 371 -5.01 -20.86 -5.81
CA GLU A 371 -5.03 -21.34 -4.43
C GLU A 371 -6.47 -21.46 -3.89
N TRP A 372 -7.31 -20.47 -4.18
CA TRP A 372 -8.74 -20.50 -3.90
C TRP A 372 -9.43 -21.69 -4.59
N SER A 373 -9.16 -21.90 -5.88
CA SER A 373 -9.78 -22.98 -6.67
C SER A 373 -9.39 -24.34 -6.12
N LYS A 374 -8.11 -24.56 -5.80
CA LYS A 374 -7.62 -25.78 -5.15
C LYS A 374 -8.32 -26.02 -3.81
N HIS A 375 -8.53 -24.97 -3.01
CA HIS A 375 -9.24 -25.06 -1.74
C HIS A 375 -10.73 -25.38 -1.90
N GLN A 376 -11.39 -24.84 -2.94
CA GLN A 376 -12.78 -25.17 -3.25
C GLN A 376 -12.94 -26.63 -3.71
N GLU A 377 -11.98 -27.14 -4.48
CA GLU A 377 -11.96 -28.54 -4.93
C GLU A 377 -11.62 -29.51 -3.80
N ASP A 378 -10.72 -29.12 -2.89
CA ASP A 378 -10.31 -29.89 -1.72
C ASP A 378 -10.22 -28.99 -0.48
N PRO A 379 -11.25 -28.98 0.39
CA PRO A 379 -11.25 -28.21 1.64
C PRO A 379 -10.13 -28.59 2.62
N SER A 380 -9.46 -29.74 2.43
CA SER A 380 -8.30 -30.15 3.22
C SER A 380 -6.98 -29.54 2.73
N TYR A 381 -6.98 -28.94 1.53
CA TYR A 381 -5.83 -28.25 0.96
C TYR A 381 -5.35 -27.13 1.90
N ARG A 382 -4.09 -27.26 2.33
CA ARG A 382 -3.38 -26.22 3.08
C ARG A 382 -2.67 -25.34 2.07
N MET A 383 -3.23 -24.16 1.87
CA MET A 383 -2.69 -23.16 0.94
C MET A 383 -1.21 -22.89 1.22
N GLU A 384 -0.41 -22.87 0.15
CA GLU A 384 1.02 -22.54 0.21
C GLU A 384 1.27 -21.04 0.03
N TRP A 385 0.20 -20.27 -0.24
CA TRP A 385 0.25 -18.82 -0.25
C TRP A 385 0.71 -18.27 1.12
N PRO A 386 1.73 -17.41 1.16
CA PRO A 386 2.10 -16.72 2.38
C PRO A 386 0.95 -15.82 2.84
N VAL A 387 0.21 -16.24 3.87
CA VAL A 387 -0.66 -15.31 4.59
C VAL A 387 0.21 -14.37 5.40
N TRP A 388 0.09 -13.09 5.09
CA TRP A 388 0.81 -12.02 5.73
C TRP A 388 -0.01 -11.49 6.87
N TYR A 389 0.43 -11.76 8.09
CA TYR A 389 -0.12 -11.10 9.27
C TYR A 389 0.65 -9.82 9.57
N THR A 390 0.02 -8.89 10.26
CA THR A 390 0.75 -7.75 10.83
C THR A 390 1.10 -8.06 12.29
N CYS A 391 2.37 -7.88 12.64
CA CYS A 391 2.79 -7.95 14.04
C CYS A 391 2.09 -6.86 14.84
N PHE A 392 1.31 -7.25 15.84
CA PHE A 392 0.55 -6.33 16.68
C PHE A 392 1.43 -5.34 17.45
N HIS A 393 2.72 -5.59 17.65
CA HIS A 393 3.59 -4.64 18.35
C HIS A 393 4.29 -3.65 17.43
N CYS A 394 5.00 -4.16 16.43
CA CYS A 394 5.88 -3.34 15.57
C CYS A 394 5.26 -2.99 14.21
N HIS A 395 4.08 -3.55 13.92
CA HIS A 395 3.33 -3.34 12.68
C HIS A 395 4.09 -3.73 11.41
N GLU A 396 5.03 -4.68 11.53
CA GLU A 396 5.74 -5.28 10.38
C GLU A 396 4.98 -6.53 9.89
N GLY A 397 5.01 -6.79 8.59
CA GLY A 397 4.40 -7.98 7.97
C GLY A 397 5.15 -9.27 8.31
N VAL A 398 4.43 -10.37 8.58
CA VAL A 398 5.00 -11.65 9.01
C VAL A 398 4.23 -12.85 8.45
N LYS A 399 4.93 -13.87 7.96
CA LYS A 399 4.37 -15.15 7.48
C LYS A 399 4.35 -16.24 8.55
N MET A 400 5.31 -16.24 9.48
CA MET A 400 5.31 -17.14 10.65
C MET A 400 5.03 -16.34 11.92
N SER A 401 3.80 -16.46 12.42
CA SER A 401 3.34 -15.71 13.57
C SER A 401 3.47 -16.51 14.85
N ARG A 402 4.12 -15.93 15.87
CA ARG A 402 3.88 -16.36 17.24
C ARG A 402 2.57 -15.73 17.69
N ARG A 403 1.61 -16.55 18.08
CA ARG A 403 0.40 -16.06 18.74
C ARG A 403 0.62 -15.90 20.25
N CYS A 404 -0.05 -14.94 20.86
CA CYS A 404 -0.13 -14.85 22.31
C CYS A 404 -0.55 -16.20 22.90
N GLY A 405 0.15 -16.66 23.93
CA GLY A 405 -0.12 -17.96 24.56
C GLY A 405 -1.50 -18.04 25.21
N GLY A 406 -2.01 -16.91 25.71
CA GLY A 406 -3.31 -16.79 26.38
C GLY A 406 -4.46 -16.67 25.40
N CYS A 407 -4.59 -15.50 24.74
CA CYS A 407 -5.75 -15.21 23.89
C CYS A 407 -5.73 -15.86 22.51
N LYS A 408 -4.56 -16.27 22.00
CA LYS A 408 -4.37 -16.80 20.62
C LYS A 408 -4.71 -15.82 19.47
N ALA A 409 -5.30 -14.66 19.73
CA ALA A 409 -5.60 -13.65 18.71
C ALA A 409 -4.36 -12.85 18.30
N ILE A 410 -3.60 -12.34 19.28
CA ILE A 410 -2.54 -11.37 19.00
C ILE A 410 -1.33 -12.04 18.37
N ILE A 411 -0.89 -11.47 17.24
CA ILE A 411 0.18 -11.98 16.39
C ILE A 411 1.46 -11.19 16.60
N TYR A 412 2.58 -11.88 16.79
CA TYR A 412 3.91 -11.30 16.95
C TYR A 412 4.88 -11.84 15.90
N CYS A 413 5.77 -10.97 15.43
CA CYS A 413 6.90 -11.35 14.57
C CYS A 413 7.93 -12.24 15.29
N GLY A 414 7.93 -12.25 16.62
CA GLY A 414 8.84 -13.06 17.40
C GLY A 414 8.73 -12.85 18.91
N PRO A 415 9.54 -13.57 19.71
CA PRO A 415 9.48 -13.54 21.17
C PRO A 415 9.75 -12.16 21.76
N LYS A 416 10.62 -11.36 21.14
CA LYS A 416 10.95 -10.00 21.58
C LYS A 416 9.71 -9.11 21.57
N CYS A 417 9.03 -8.98 20.44
CA CYS A 417 7.81 -8.18 20.34
C CYS A 417 6.68 -8.70 21.22
N ALA A 418 6.57 -10.03 21.42
CA ALA A 418 5.62 -10.59 22.36
C ALA A 418 5.89 -10.13 23.81
N LYS A 419 7.16 -10.12 24.22
CA LYS A 419 7.59 -9.70 25.56
C LYS A 419 7.40 -8.20 25.77
N GLU A 420 7.82 -7.38 24.80
CA GLU A 420 7.69 -5.92 24.86
C GLU A 420 6.22 -5.51 24.85
N ASN A 421 5.41 -6.12 23.97
CA ASN A 421 3.99 -5.83 23.90
C ASN A 421 3.21 -6.23 25.14
N TRP A 422 3.69 -7.19 25.93
CA TRP A 422 3.00 -7.60 27.14
C TRP A 422 2.75 -6.42 28.08
N THR A 423 3.76 -5.57 28.30
CA THR A 423 3.64 -4.40 29.18
C THR A 423 3.38 -3.11 28.42
N THR A 424 3.83 -3.00 27.16
CA THR A 424 3.80 -1.72 26.43
C THR A 424 3.48 -1.95 24.96
N HIS A 425 2.41 -1.34 24.45
CA HIS A 425 2.06 -1.40 23.04
C HIS A 425 2.51 -0.11 22.33
N ILE A 426 3.08 -0.25 21.13
CA ILE A 426 3.46 0.91 20.31
C ILE A 426 2.40 1.08 19.24
N VAL A 427 1.72 2.21 19.27
CA VAL A 427 0.73 2.61 18.26
C VAL A 427 1.38 3.65 17.34
N PRO A 428 1.56 3.35 16.04
CA PRO A 428 2.09 4.32 15.08
C PRO A 428 1.26 5.61 15.08
N GLY A 429 1.93 6.76 15.08
CA GLY A 429 1.29 8.08 15.11
C GLY A 429 0.74 8.52 16.49
N VAL A 430 0.60 7.61 17.45
CA VAL A 430 -0.01 7.90 18.77
C VAL A 430 1.00 7.75 19.92
N GLY A 431 1.95 6.81 19.83
CA GLY A 431 2.99 6.58 20.83
C GLY A 431 2.78 5.31 21.66
N MET A 432 3.30 5.32 22.89
CA MET A 432 3.19 4.16 23.80
C MET A 432 1.82 4.12 24.47
N ARG A 433 1.17 2.96 24.42
CA ARG A 433 -0.05 2.64 25.16
C ARG A 433 0.17 1.43 26.07
N GLN A 434 -0.81 1.13 26.92
CA GLN A 434 -0.80 -0.08 27.73
C GLN A 434 -0.61 -1.32 26.86
N GLY A 435 0.22 -2.24 27.34
CA GLY A 435 0.49 -3.49 26.66
C GLY A 435 -0.69 -4.47 26.69
N HIS A 436 -0.55 -5.54 25.91
CA HIS A 436 -1.55 -6.59 25.75
C HIS A 436 -1.90 -7.31 27.05
N LYS A 437 -1.09 -7.23 28.11
CA LYS A 437 -1.39 -7.85 29.41
C LYS A 437 -2.79 -7.51 29.91
N HIS A 438 -3.22 -6.26 29.73
CA HIS A 438 -4.47 -5.75 30.30
C HIS A 438 -5.71 -6.24 29.53
N ASN A 439 -5.61 -6.44 28.22
CA ASN A 439 -6.73 -6.90 27.39
C ASN A 439 -6.62 -8.38 26.99
N CYS A 440 -5.61 -9.12 27.45
CA CYS A 440 -5.43 -10.53 27.05
C CYS A 440 -6.62 -11.42 27.41
N ALA A 441 -7.21 -11.21 28.59
CA ALA A 441 -8.39 -11.96 29.04
C ALA A 441 -9.63 -11.65 28.19
N SER A 442 -9.92 -10.36 27.96
CA SER A 442 -11.01 -9.90 27.08
C SER A 442 -10.86 -10.45 25.66
N VAL A 443 -9.68 -10.29 25.05
CA VAL A 443 -9.40 -10.82 23.71
C VAL A 443 -9.53 -12.34 23.67
N LYS A 444 -9.21 -13.06 24.76
CA LYS A 444 -9.45 -14.50 24.84
C LYS A 444 -10.95 -14.81 24.83
N GLY A 445 -11.76 -14.03 25.52
CA GLY A 445 -13.23 -14.13 25.50
C GLY A 445 -13.79 -14.02 24.08
N HIS A 446 -13.41 -12.97 23.34
CA HIS A 446 -13.81 -12.80 21.94
C HIS A 446 -13.40 -13.99 21.05
N MET A 447 -12.23 -14.58 21.31
CA MET A 447 -11.75 -15.74 20.57
C MET A 447 -12.54 -17.02 20.84
N LEU A 448 -13.30 -17.11 21.94
CA LEU A 448 -14.25 -18.20 22.17
C LEU A 448 -15.48 -18.07 21.27
N GLU A 449 -15.82 -16.85 20.89
CA GLU A 449 -16.96 -16.51 20.02
C GLU A 449 -16.57 -16.51 18.53
N LEU A 450 -15.31 -16.81 18.18
CA LEU A 450 -14.81 -16.79 16.81
C LEU A 450 -15.68 -17.59 15.84
N GLU A 451 -16.20 -18.75 16.27
CA GLU A 451 -17.02 -19.57 15.40
C GLU A 451 -18.38 -18.91 15.09
N LYS A 452 -18.98 -18.19 16.05
CA LYS A 452 -20.20 -17.42 15.78
C LYS A 452 -19.94 -16.30 14.76
N PHE A 453 -18.79 -15.62 14.85
CA PHE A 453 -18.39 -14.63 13.85
C PHE A 453 -18.16 -15.27 12.48
N ASN A 454 -17.51 -16.43 12.42
CA ASN A 454 -17.29 -17.16 11.17
C ASN A 454 -18.60 -17.59 10.49
N GLN A 455 -19.65 -17.90 11.26
CA GLN A 455 -20.96 -18.28 10.73
C GLN A 455 -21.64 -17.14 9.95
N ILE A 456 -21.30 -15.88 10.22
CA ILE A 456 -21.88 -14.71 9.51
C ILE A 456 -21.57 -14.79 8.01
N SER A 457 -20.39 -15.27 7.63
CA SER A 457 -19.96 -15.35 6.23
C SER A 457 -20.28 -16.70 5.57
N GLU A 458 -20.66 -17.73 6.31
CA GLU A 458 -20.97 -19.07 5.77
C GLU A 458 -22.03 -19.11 4.67
N PRO A 459 -23.09 -18.27 4.69
CA PRO A 459 -24.08 -18.29 3.63
C PRO A 459 -23.53 -17.81 2.26
N PHE A 460 -22.35 -17.21 2.20
CA PHE A 460 -21.78 -16.66 0.97
C PHE A 460 -20.87 -17.66 0.25
N PRO A 461 -21.09 -17.96 -1.04
CA PRO A 461 -20.29 -18.93 -1.80
C PRO A 461 -18.79 -18.59 -1.93
N TRP A 462 -18.43 -17.33 -1.72
CA TRP A 462 -17.05 -16.84 -1.82
C TRP A 462 -16.30 -16.86 -0.48
N ASN A 463 -16.94 -17.30 0.60
CA ASN A 463 -16.30 -17.39 1.92
C ASN A 463 -15.19 -18.44 1.91
N VAL A 464 -13.96 -18.01 2.14
CA VAL A 464 -12.81 -18.92 2.25
C VAL A 464 -12.09 -18.74 3.57
N LYS A 465 -11.87 -19.87 4.24
CA LYS A 465 -11.16 -19.94 5.51
C LYS A 465 -9.72 -20.42 5.28
N ASN A 466 -8.73 -19.71 5.82
CA ASN A 466 -7.38 -20.23 5.99
C ASN A 466 -7.16 -20.67 7.44
N GLY A 467 -7.29 -21.97 7.69
CA GLY A 467 -7.37 -22.50 9.04
C GLY A 467 -8.71 -22.14 9.67
N SER A 468 -8.70 -21.46 10.83
CA SER A 468 -9.91 -21.05 11.56
C SER A 468 -10.40 -19.64 11.23
N TYR A 469 -9.76 -18.95 10.28
CA TYR A 469 -10.03 -17.53 10.00
C TYR A 469 -10.44 -17.34 8.56
N TYR A 470 -11.41 -16.47 8.33
CA TYR A 470 -11.71 -15.93 7.00
C TYR A 470 -10.50 -15.18 6.43
N ASP A 471 -10.17 -15.43 5.16
CA ASP A 471 -9.05 -14.81 4.46
C ASP A 471 -9.54 -13.79 3.43
N TYR A 472 -9.55 -12.51 3.83
CA TYR A 472 -10.05 -11.41 3.01
C TYR A 472 -9.25 -11.21 1.72
N ASP A 473 -7.92 -11.29 1.79
CA ASP A 473 -7.05 -11.09 0.63
C ASP A 473 -7.22 -12.18 -0.41
N LEU A 474 -7.46 -13.42 0.04
CA LEU A 474 -7.80 -14.53 -0.83
C LEU A 474 -9.16 -14.36 -1.50
N THR A 475 -10.19 -13.95 -0.75
CA THR A 475 -11.49 -13.64 -1.33
C THR A 475 -11.38 -12.50 -2.34
N LEU A 476 -10.62 -11.44 -2.09
CA LEU A 476 -10.37 -10.42 -3.09
C LEU A 476 -9.59 -10.96 -4.30
N GLY A 477 -8.60 -11.81 -4.04
CA GLY A 477 -7.77 -12.46 -5.04
C GLY A 477 -8.58 -13.32 -6.02
N SER A 478 -9.53 -14.11 -5.52
CA SER A 478 -10.37 -14.97 -6.35
C SER A 478 -11.25 -14.21 -7.36
N PHE A 479 -11.43 -12.89 -7.18
CA PHE A 479 -12.19 -12.05 -8.11
C PHE A 479 -11.35 -10.96 -8.77
N LYS A 480 -10.02 -11.04 -8.66
CA LYS A 480 -9.07 -10.05 -9.22
C LYS A 480 -9.20 -8.65 -8.65
N LEU A 481 -9.62 -8.56 -7.39
CA LEU A 481 -9.78 -7.32 -6.62
C LEU A 481 -8.67 -7.14 -5.57
N HIS A 482 -7.63 -7.97 -5.58
CA HIS A 482 -6.50 -7.88 -4.66
C HIS A 482 -5.60 -6.67 -4.98
N GLY A 483 -5.51 -5.72 -4.04
CA GLY A 483 -4.73 -4.51 -4.22
C GLY A 483 -5.08 -3.39 -3.23
N GLY A 484 -4.54 -2.21 -3.49
CA GLY A 484 -4.82 -0.99 -2.75
C GLY A 484 -4.41 0.23 -3.58
N GLY A 485 -4.98 1.38 -3.29
CA GLY A 485 -4.83 2.60 -4.11
C GLY A 485 -6.08 2.90 -4.97
N PRO A 486 -6.22 4.15 -5.46
CA PRO A 486 -7.39 4.56 -6.27
C PRO A 486 -7.64 3.73 -7.54
N ALA A 487 -6.65 2.96 -8.00
CA ALA A 487 -6.79 2.05 -9.13
C ALA A 487 -7.70 0.84 -8.84
N PHE A 488 -8.06 0.61 -7.57
CA PHE A 488 -8.88 -0.52 -7.10
C PHE A 488 -10.31 -0.10 -6.73
N GLY A 489 -10.77 1.09 -7.12
CA GLY A 489 -12.15 1.52 -6.90
C GLY A 489 -12.51 1.55 -5.41
N PHE A 490 -13.64 0.98 -5.03
CA PHE A 490 -14.09 0.87 -3.64
C PHE A 490 -13.27 -0.15 -2.82
N TRP A 491 -12.44 -0.99 -3.46
CA TRP A 491 -11.57 -1.96 -2.80
C TRP A 491 -10.19 -1.39 -2.43
N ASN A 492 -10.03 -0.07 -2.53
CA ASN A 492 -8.80 0.68 -2.29
C ASN A 492 -8.22 0.48 -0.87
N ILE A 493 -9.03 0.04 0.10
CA ILE A 493 -8.63 -0.02 1.50
C ILE A 493 -8.21 -1.45 1.91
N PRO A 494 -6.96 -1.64 2.39
CA PRO A 494 -6.57 -2.90 3.00
C PRO A 494 -7.35 -3.12 4.32
N PRO A 495 -7.72 -4.36 4.64
CA PRO A 495 -8.34 -4.67 5.94
C PRO A 495 -7.41 -4.22 7.07
N CYS A 496 -7.99 -3.92 8.24
CA CYS A 496 -7.31 -3.38 9.41
C CYS A 496 -5.88 -3.95 9.63
N GLY A 497 -4.84 -3.12 9.57
CA GLY A 497 -3.48 -3.60 9.87
C GLY A 497 -2.30 -2.64 9.65
N SER A 498 -2.27 -1.83 8.59
CA SER A 498 -1.07 -1.01 8.30
C SER A 498 -1.16 0.43 8.85
N VAL A 499 -1.07 0.56 10.18
CA VAL A 499 -1.23 1.85 10.90
C VAL A 499 -0.15 2.90 10.56
N LYS A 500 0.94 2.54 9.88
CA LYS A 500 2.07 3.46 9.68
C LYS A 500 1.75 4.67 8.78
N GLU A 501 0.78 4.57 7.87
CA GLU A 501 0.37 5.67 6.97
C GLU A 501 -1.08 5.50 6.45
N LYS A 502 -2.08 5.25 7.32
CA LYS A 502 -3.48 5.24 6.85
C LYS A 502 -3.92 6.67 6.51
N ALA A 503 -3.96 7.02 5.22
CA ALA A 503 -4.66 8.20 4.73
C ALA A 503 -6.07 7.79 4.30
N PHE A 504 -7.07 8.09 5.14
CA PHE A 504 -8.49 7.85 4.85
C PHE A 504 -9.04 8.89 3.87
N GLY A 505 -10.03 8.49 3.06
CA GLY A 505 -10.72 9.37 2.10
C GLY A 505 -9.86 9.73 0.88
N GLN A 506 -9.00 8.82 0.43
CA GLN A 506 -8.19 9.01 -0.78
C GLN A 506 -9.06 9.24 -2.02
N ALA A 507 -10.19 8.55 -2.13
CA ALA A 507 -11.18 8.73 -3.19
C ALA A 507 -11.74 10.16 -3.22
N LEU A 508 -11.86 10.81 -2.06
CA LEU A 508 -12.39 12.17 -1.95
C LEU A 508 -11.37 13.26 -2.31
N GLN A 509 -10.10 12.91 -2.55
CA GLN A 509 -9.10 13.82 -3.12
C GLN A 509 -9.31 14.03 -4.64
N ARG A 510 -10.16 13.24 -5.28
CA ARG A 510 -10.53 13.37 -6.70
C ARG A 510 -11.52 14.52 -6.92
N ALA A 511 -11.67 14.96 -8.17
CA ALA A 511 -12.67 15.96 -8.54
C ALA A 511 -14.10 15.38 -8.66
N SER A 512 -14.19 14.07 -8.92
CA SER A 512 -15.42 13.30 -9.08
C SER A 512 -15.29 11.91 -8.46
N HIS A 513 -16.43 11.34 -8.09
CA HIS A 513 -16.53 9.96 -7.61
C HIS A 513 -16.19 8.99 -8.74
N PHE A 514 -15.89 7.74 -8.37
CA PHE A 514 -15.90 6.64 -9.33
C PHE A 514 -17.31 6.48 -9.89
N ASP A 515 -17.43 6.16 -11.17
CA ASP A 515 -18.66 5.55 -11.65
C ASP A 515 -18.80 4.12 -11.10
N GLU A 516 -19.96 3.49 -11.30
CA GLU A 516 -20.23 2.19 -10.70
C GLU A 516 -19.35 1.07 -11.25
N VAL A 517 -18.91 1.14 -12.51
CA VAL A 517 -18.01 0.14 -13.09
C VAL A 517 -16.59 0.32 -12.55
N GLU A 518 -16.10 1.56 -12.52
CA GLU A 518 -14.80 1.91 -11.96
C GLU A 518 -14.71 1.67 -10.45
N GLY A 519 -15.82 1.91 -9.75
CA GLY A 519 -15.92 1.77 -8.30
C GLY A 519 -16.01 0.31 -7.89
N TRP A 520 -16.99 -0.43 -8.42
CA TRP A 520 -17.21 -1.82 -8.03
C TRP A 520 -16.22 -2.79 -8.66
N LYS A 521 -15.75 -2.56 -9.90
CA LYS A 521 -14.83 -3.50 -10.59
C LYS A 521 -15.28 -4.97 -10.57
N LEU A 522 -16.59 -5.20 -10.42
CA LEU A 522 -17.23 -6.50 -10.46
C LEU A 522 -17.80 -6.76 -11.87
N PRO A 523 -18.04 -8.03 -12.24
CA PRO A 523 -18.85 -8.33 -13.42
C PRO A 523 -20.21 -7.63 -13.34
N GLU A 524 -20.77 -7.20 -14.47
CA GLU A 524 -22.00 -6.37 -14.49
C GLU A 524 -23.18 -6.99 -13.71
N LYS A 525 -23.31 -8.32 -13.73
CA LYS A 525 -24.34 -9.07 -12.99
C LYS A 525 -24.18 -9.04 -11.46
N ASP A 526 -22.98 -8.73 -10.99
CA ASP A 526 -22.60 -8.74 -9.58
C ASP A 526 -22.51 -7.30 -9.03
N ILE A 527 -22.65 -6.28 -9.88
CA ILE A 527 -22.69 -4.87 -9.49
C ILE A 527 -24.08 -4.53 -8.91
N PRO A 528 -24.17 -3.98 -7.69
CA PRO A 528 -25.41 -3.47 -7.13
C PRO A 528 -25.72 -2.08 -7.71
N TRP A 529 -26.24 -2.06 -8.94
CA TRP A 529 -26.48 -0.82 -9.69
C TRP A 529 -27.42 0.16 -8.97
N LEU A 530 -27.03 1.42 -8.92
CA LEU A 530 -27.83 2.58 -8.52
C LEU A 530 -28.28 3.40 -9.75
N ASN A 531 -27.49 3.38 -10.83
CA ASN A 531 -27.87 3.93 -12.13
C ASN A 531 -28.61 2.87 -12.94
N PHE A 532 -29.91 2.80 -12.72
CA PHE A 532 -30.80 1.87 -13.41
C PHE A 532 -30.96 2.24 -14.89
N ASP A 533 -31.03 1.22 -15.74
CA ASP A 533 -31.16 1.32 -17.19
C ASP A 533 -31.83 0.03 -17.70
N GLU A 534 -33.15 0.08 -17.80
CA GLU A 534 -33.98 -1.07 -18.17
C GLU A 534 -33.61 -1.62 -19.56
N ALA A 535 -33.14 -0.76 -20.48
CA ALA A 535 -32.71 -1.17 -21.82
C ALA A 535 -31.47 -2.07 -21.78
N ARG A 536 -30.68 -2.00 -20.70
CA ARG A 536 -29.55 -2.91 -20.42
C ARG A 536 -29.87 -3.97 -19.37
N GLY A 537 -31.14 -4.14 -19.01
CA GLY A 537 -31.59 -5.10 -17.98
C GLY A 537 -31.25 -4.70 -16.54
N ARG A 538 -30.82 -3.45 -16.30
CA ARG A 538 -30.52 -2.91 -14.97
C ARG A 538 -31.79 -2.33 -14.37
N ASN A 539 -32.70 -3.21 -13.95
CA ASN A 539 -34.02 -2.82 -13.45
C ASN A 539 -33.97 -2.47 -11.94
N PRO A 540 -34.71 -1.45 -11.50
CA PRO A 540 -34.86 -1.17 -10.07
C PRO A 540 -35.60 -2.31 -9.36
N PRO A 541 -35.29 -2.58 -8.07
CA PRO A 541 -36.07 -3.51 -7.25
C PRO A 541 -37.50 -3.00 -7.02
N LYS A 542 -38.33 -3.81 -6.36
CA LYS A 542 -39.73 -3.44 -6.06
C LYS A 542 -39.81 -2.57 -4.81
N SER A 543 -40.68 -1.55 -4.86
CA SER A 543 -41.09 -0.73 -3.72
C SER A 543 -42.42 -1.18 -3.14
N PRO A 544 -42.64 -1.10 -1.82
CA PRO A 544 -41.64 -0.80 -0.80
C PRO A 544 -40.62 -1.94 -0.64
N PRO A 545 -39.42 -1.66 -0.12
CA PRO A 545 -38.46 -2.71 0.23
C PRO A 545 -39.11 -3.65 1.25
N ASN A 546 -39.28 -4.91 0.88
CA ASN A 546 -39.85 -5.93 1.74
C ASN A 546 -39.02 -7.21 1.63
N PHE A 547 -38.16 -7.41 2.62
CA PHE A 547 -37.33 -8.59 2.78
C PHE A 547 -37.23 -8.93 4.27
N GLU A 548 -37.08 -10.21 4.59
CA GLU A 548 -36.73 -10.65 5.95
C GLU A 548 -35.35 -10.10 6.31
N ASP A 549 -35.04 -9.87 7.59
CA ASP A 549 -33.74 -9.35 8.07
C ASP A 549 -32.61 -10.38 7.90
N SER A 550 -32.32 -10.76 6.66
CA SER A 550 -31.31 -11.73 6.27
C SER A 550 -30.65 -11.33 4.95
N TRP A 551 -29.41 -11.74 4.77
CA TRP A 551 -28.68 -11.53 3.51
C TRP A 551 -29.37 -12.19 2.32
N THR A 552 -29.98 -13.37 2.50
CA THR A 552 -30.62 -14.10 1.39
C THR A 552 -31.77 -13.32 0.80
N SER A 553 -32.72 -12.90 1.64
CA SER A 553 -33.91 -12.15 1.25
C SER A 553 -33.57 -10.75 0.72
N TYR A 554 -32.56 -10.08 1.29
CA TYR A 554 -32.08 -8.79 0.74
C TYR A 554 -31.54 -8.97 -0.69
N TYR A 555 -30.69 -9.97 -0.93
CA TYR A 555 -30.13 -10.22 -2.27
C TYR A 555 -31.21 -10.60 -3.29
N GLU A 556 -32.19 -11.40 -2.87
CA GLU A 556 -33.37 -11.74 -3.70
C GLU A 556 -34.19 -10.49 -4.06
N TRP A 557 -34.51 -9.65 -3.07
CA TRP A 557 -35.22 -8.38 -3.31
C TRP A 557 -34.42 -7.45 -4.23
N ARG A 558 -33.10 -7.38 -4.01
CA ARG A 558 -32.20 -6.51 -4.76
C ARG A 558 -31.94 -6.97 -6.19
N GLY A 559 -32.29 -8.22 -6.52
CA GLY A 559 -31.99 -8.85 -7.80
C GLY A 559 -30.49 -9.13 -7.99
N LEU A 560 -29.77 -9.36 -6.88
CA LEU A 560 -28.32 -9.58 -6.86
C LEU A 560 -28.03 -11.06 -6.55
N PRO A 561 -27.08 -11.73 -7.24
CA PRO A 561 -26.75 -13.11 -6.91
C PRO A 561 -26.00 -13.18 -5.58
N LYS A 562 -26.30 -14.16 -4.73
CA LYS A 562 -25.61 -14.36 -3.44
C LYS A 562 -24.09 -14.60 -3.58
N SER A 563 -23.66 -15.00 -4.78
CA SER A 563 -22.25 -15.09 -5.14
C SER A 563 -21.57 -13.75 -5.39
N SER A 564 -22.30 -12.63 -5.45
CA SER A 564 -21.70 -11.30 -5.53
C SER A 564 -21.02 -10.93 -4.22
N GLN A 565 -19.80 -10.43 -4.33
CA GLN A 565 -18.93 -9.98 -3.25
C GLN A 565 -19.32 -8.59 -2.75
N ALA A 566 -20.34 -7.97 -3.37
CA ALA A 566 -20.80 -6.65 -2.96
C ALA A 566 -21.16 -6.59 -1.47
N ALA A 567 -21.55 -7.72 -0.84
CA ALA A 567 -21.78 -7.83 0.61
C ALA A 567 -20.61 -7.33 1.47
N LEU A 568 -19.36 -7.50 1.01
CA LEU A 568 -18.16 -7.01 1.71
C LEU A 568 -18.13 -5.48 1.83
N LEU A 569 -18.88 -4.75 1.01
CA LEU A 569 -18.99 -3.29 1.07
C LEU A 569 -20.42 -2.83 1.40
N LEU A 570 -21.44 -3.59 0.99
CA LEU A 570 -22.85 -3.31 1.29
C LEU A 570 -23.19 -3.49 2.77
N HIS A 571 -22.36 -4.21 3.55
CA HIS A 571 -22.59 -4.29 4.99
C HIS A 571 -22.58 -2.90 5.65
N TRP A 572 -21.83 -1.92 5.12
CA TRP A 572 -21.79 -0.56 5.67
C TRP A 572 -23.17 0.14 5.61
N PRO A 573 -23.79 0.37 4.43
CA PRO A 573 -25.12 0.95 4.38
C PRO A 573 -26.19 0.05 5.01
N LEU A 574 -26.07 -1.28 4.93
CA LEU A 574 -27.05 -2.17 5.56
C LEU A 574 -26.98 -2.16 7.09
N SER A 575 -25.80 -1.94 7.67
CA SER A 575 -25.66 -1.70 9.10
C SER A 575 -26.35 -0.39 9.50
N VAL A 576 -26.16 0.69 8.73
CA VAL A 576 -26.88 1.94 8.96
C VAL A 576 -28.39 1.74 8.85
N TYR A 577 -28.87 1.05 7.82
CA TYR A 577 -30.28 0.69 7.69
C TYR A 577 -30.77 -0.03 8.94
N ARG A 578 -30.07 -1.09 9.39
CA ARG A 578 -30.46 -1.85 10.58
C ARG A 578 -30.52 -0.98 11.83
N LEU A 579 -29.48 -0.19 12.11
CA LEU A 579 -29.45 0.67 13.28
C LEU A 579 -30.60 1.69 13.26
N LEU A 580 -30.95 2.25 12.11
CA LEU A 580 -32.11 3.14 12.00
C LEU A 580 -33.42 2.41 12.29
N ARG A 581 -33.59 1.17 11.81
CA ARG A 581 -34.77 0.36 12.12
C ARG A 581 -34.88 0.02 13.60
N GLU A 582 -33.77 -0.27 14.27
CA GLU A 582 -33.70 -0.52 15.72
C GLU A 582 -34.03 0.73 16.55
N LEU A 583 -33.76 1.92 16.01
CA LEU A 583 -34.14 3.21 16.61
C LEU A 583 -35.58 3.63 16.23
N ASP A 584 -36.39 2.71 15.71
CA ASP A 584 -37.76 2.94 15.22
C ASP A 584 -37.89 4.00 14.10
N ILE A 585 -36.78 4.34 13.43
CA ILE A 585 -36.77 5.27 12.30
C ILE A 585 -37.25 4.53 11.05
N SER A 586 -38.45 4.90 10.62
CA SER A 586 -39.15 4.28 9.48
C SER A 586 -39.24 5.19 8.26
N PRO A 587 -39.21 4.63 7.04
CA PRO A 587 -39.40 5.41 5.84
C PRO A 587 -40.71 6.20 5.84
N GLY A 588 -40.74 7.27 5.05
CA GLY A 588 -41.96 8.02 4.75
C GLY A 588 -42.92 7.23 3.85
N THR A 589 -44.04 7.86 3.54
CA THR A 589 -45.00 7.38 2.52
C THR A 589 -45.16 8.44 1.42
N ALA A 590 -45.93 8.12 0.37
CA ALA A 590 -46.22 9.09 -0.68
C ALA A 590 -46.93 10.34 -0.13
N GLU A 591 -47.71 10.20 0.94
CA GLU A 591 -48.46 11.26 1.60
C GLU A 591 -47.67 11.97 2.71
N ASP A 592 -46.68 11.29 3.30
CA ASP A 592 -45.87 11.79 4.41
C ASP A 592 -44.38 11.57 4.12
N ARG A 593 -43.83 12.43 3.26
CA ARG A 593 -42.39 12.46 2.98
C ARG A 593 -41.62 12.97 4.18
N LYS A 594 -40.59 12.24 4.59
CA LYS A 594 -39.78 12.56 5.77
C LYS A 594 -38.42 13.13 5.40
N THR A 595 -37.87 13.96 6.27
CA THR A 595 -36.44 14.32 6.25
C THR A 595 -35.83 13.82 7.55
N VAL A 596 -34.73 13.07 7.45
CA VAL A 596 -34.05 12.45 8.60
C VAL A 596 -32.57 12.82 8.55
N LYS A 597 -32.09 13.50 9.58
CA LYS A 597 -30.71 13.94 9.74
C LYS A 597 -29.97 13.07 10.74
N ILE A 598 -28.88 12.46 10.29
CA ILE A 598 -28.10 11.48 11.05
C ILE A 598 -26.68 12.01 11.21
N PHE A 599 -26.18 11.99 12.43
CA PHE A 599 -24.76 12.28 12.71
C PHE A 599 -24.01 10.96 12.84
N MET A 600 -22.92 10.80 12.10
CA MET A 600 -22.11 9.59 12.12
C MET A 600 -20.69 9.89 12.60
N GLU A 601 -20.29 9.22 13.69
CA GLU A 601 -18.93 9.30 14.26
C GLU A 601 -18.13 8.06 13.90
N GLY A 602 -16.80 8.21 13.87
CA GLY A 602 -15.86 7.09 13.67
C GLY A 602 -15.69 6.70 12.21
N ILE A 603 -16.05 7.60 11.28
CA ILE A 603 -16.00 7.36 9.85
C ILE A 603 -14.56 7.45 9.37
N GLU A 604 -14.03 6.30 8.93
CA GLU A 604 -12.65 6.15 8.49
C GLU A 604 -12.61 5.53 7.10
N THR A 605 -12.83 4.22 7.04
CA THR A 605 -12.78 3.41 5.82
C THR A 605 -13.92 3.79 4.87
N GLU A 606 -15.05 4.14 5.45
CA GLU A 606 -16.28 4.54 4.78
C GLU A 606 -16.09 5.79 3.92
N LEU A 607 -15.10 6.66 4.23
CA LEU A 607 -14.82 7.86 3.42
C LEU A 607 -14.44 7.53 1.97
N ASP A 608 -13.87 6.36 1.70
CA ASP A 608 -13.56 5.92 0.35
C ASP A 608 -14.74 5.17 -0.32
N LEU A 609 -15.84 4.95 0.42
CA LEU A 609 -17.00 4.16 0.02
C LEU A 609 -18.29 4.97 -0.07
N LEU A 610 -18.23 6.30 0.02
CA LEU A 610 -19.41 7.17 0.08
C LEU A 610 -20.50 6.86 -0.97
N PRO A 611 -20.18 6.56 -2.24
CA PRO A 611 -21.22 6.21 -3.22
C PRO A 611 -22.01 4.94 -2.89
N VAL A 612 -21.43 3.99 -2.16
CA VAL A 612 -22.10 2.75 -1.73
C VAL A 612 -23.28 3.06 -0.80
N PHE A 613 -23.24 4.17 -0.05
CA PHE A 613 -24.35 4.63 0.79
C PHE A 613 -25.59 5.08 0.00
N GLY A 614 -25.47 5.27 -1.33
CA GLY A 614 -26.64 5.47 -2.20
C GLY A 614 -27.71 4.38 -2.07
N GLU A 615 -27.32 3.17 -1.67
CA GLU A 615 -28.23 2.05 -1.40
C GLU A 615 -29.31 2.39 -0.36
N LEU A 616 -29.00 3.24 0.63
CA LEU A 616 -29.96 3.68 1.65
C LEU A 616 -31.16 4.42 1.06
N ALA A 617 -30.99 5.13 -0.05
CA ALA A 617 -32.10 5.83 -0.72
C ALA A 617 -33.12 4.86 -1.34
N LEU A 618 -32.70 3.63 -1.69
CA LEU A 618 -33.59 2.57 -2.15
C LEU A 618 -34.35 1.93 -0.97
N LEU A 619 -33.68 1.85 0.18
CA LEU A 619 -34.20 1.22 1.40
C LEU A 619 -35.12 2.14 2.22
N PHE A 620 -35.02 3.46 2.00
CA PHE A 620 -35.85 4.48 2.62
C PHE A 620 -36.68 5.25 1.57
N PRO A 621 -37.72 4.64 0.98
CA PRO A 621 -38.60 5.34 0.05
C PRO A 621 -39.24 6.57 0.71
N PHE A 622 -39.55 7.59 -0.09
CA PHE A 622 -40.17 8.85 0.36
C PHE A 622 -39.46 9.54 1.53
N THR A 623 -38.16 9.37 1.64
CA THR A 623 -37.36 9.90 2.75
C THR A 623 -36.12 10.62 2.22
N ASP A 624 -35.84 11.80 2.75
CA ASP A 624 -34.64 12.57 2.50
C ASP A 624 -33.65 12.35 3.65
N LEU A 625 -32.67 11.48 3.43
CA LEU A 625 -31.62 11.17 4.41
C LEU A 625 -30.48 12.18 4.28
N HIS A 626 -30.07 12.78 5.40
CA HIS A 626 -28.88 13.64 5.48
C HIS A 626 -27.90 13.09 6.51
N LEU A 627 -26.81 12.50 6.06
CA LEU A 627 -25.73 12.02 6.92
C LEU A 627 -24.64 13.09 7.03
N VAL A 628 -24.34 13.46 8.26
CA VAL A 628 -23.23 14.35 8.61
C VAL A 628 -22.11 13.51 9.22
N LEU A 629 -21.02 13.37 8.47
CA LEU A 629 -19.87 12.55 8.85
C LEU A 629 -18.86 13.42 9.59
N PHE A 630 -18.38 12.96 10.74
CA PHE A 630 -17.36 13.65 11.53
C PHE A 630 -16.35 12.66 12.15
N GLY A 631 -15.37 13.19 12.87
CA GLY A 631 -14.24 12.44 13.42
C GLY A 631 -12.88 12.94 12.94
N ASP A 632 -11.81 12.40 13.52
CA ASP A 632 -10.43 12.77 13.20
C ASP A 632 -10.07 12.56 11.73
N ALA A 633 -10.51 11.45 11.14
CA ALA A 633 -10.26 11.15 9.73
C ALA A 633 -10.89 12.20 8.81
N VAL A 634 -12.15 12.60 9.08
CA VAL A 634 -12.84 13.66 8.35
C VAL A 634 -12.13 14.99 8.49
N PHE A 635 -11.78 15.37 9.72
CA PHE A 635 -11.13 16.64 10.02
C PHE A 635 -9.77 16.76 9.31
N ASN A 636 -8.94 15.72 9.42
CA ASN A 636 -7.62 15.68 8.79
C ASN A 636 -7.71 15.65 7.26
N LEU A 637 -8.68 14.91 6.70
CA LEU A 637 -8.94 14.86 5.28
C LEU A 637 -9.28 16.26 4.73
N VAL A 638 -10.26 16.94 5.30
CA VAL A 638 -10.71 18.25 4.79
C VAL A 638 -9.60 19.30 4.91
N LYS A 639 -8.81 19.29 5.99
CA LYS A 639 -7.66 20.20 6.15
C LYS A 639 -6.59 19.99 5.09
N SER A 640 -6.25 18.73 4.81
CA SER A 640 -5.22 18.35 3.84
C SER A 640 -5.72 18.27 2.39
N ALA A 641 -7.03 18.41 2.17
CA ALA A 641 -7.67 18.24 0.87
C ALA A 641 -7.19 19.24 -0.18
N ARG A 642 -6.90 18.73 -1.39
CA ARG A 642 -6.51 19.52 -2.56
C ARG A 642 -7.65 20.45 -3.01
N ASN A 643 -7.30 21.61 -3.56
CA ASN A 643 -8.29 22.51 -4.16
C ASN A 643 -9.03 21.80 -5.31
N GLY A 644 -10.36 21.96 -5.37
CA GLY A 644 -11.21 21.32 -6.37
C GLY A 644 -11.54 19.84 -6.11
N SER A 645 -11.05 19.26 -5.01
CA SER A 645 -11.41 17.90 -4.60
C SER A 645 -12.83 17.81 -4.05
N LEU A 646 -13.41 16.61 -4.05
CA LEU A 646 -14.71 16.30 -3.44
C LEU A 646 -14.74 16.67 -1.96
N ALA A 647 -13.65 16.43 -1.23
CA ALA A 647 -13.54 16.75 0.20
C ALA A 647 -13.68 18.26 0.53
N ARG A 648 -13.61 19.15 -0.47
CA ARG A 648 -13.86 20.60 -0.32
C ARG A 648 -15.30 21.02 -0.64
N LYS A 649 -16.13 20.12 -1.14
CA LYS A 649 -17.53 20.42 -1.48
C LYS A 649 -18.40 20.44 -0.22
N ALA A 650 -19.41 21.30 -0.22
CA ALA A 650 -20.37 21.39 0.89
C ALA A 650 -21.17 20.08 1.06
N CYS A 651 -21.60 19.49 -0.05
CA CYS A 651 -22.16 18.15 -0.13
C CYS A 651 -21.19 17.28 -0.93
N VAL A 652 -20.69 16.21 -0.31
CA VAL A 652 -19.65 15.39 -0.90
C VAL A 652 -20.21 14.27 -1.76
N TYR A 653 -21.45 13.82 -1.50
CA TYR A 653 -22.15 12.83 -2.32
C TYR A 653 -23.67 13.02 -2.17
N THR A 654 -24.40 12.79 -3.26
CA THR A 654 -25.86 12.77 -3.25
C THR A 654 -26.37 11.76 -4.27
N TYR A 655 -27.51 11.15 -3.95
CA TYR A 655 -28.22 10.25 -4.85
C TYR A 655 -29.72 10.32 -4.59
N THR A 656 -30.51 10.15 -5.64
CA THR A 656 -31.98 10.09 -5.60
C THR A 656 -32.42 8.81 -6.27
N ALA A 657 -33.18 7.98 -5.55
CA ALA A 657 -33.77 6.77 -6.08
C ALA A 657 -34.81 7.09 -7.18
N PRO A 658 -35.06 6.15 -8.11
CA PRO A 658 -36.16 6.26 -9.07
C PRO A 658 -37.52 6.56 -8.42
N GLU A 659 -38.41 7.19 -9.18
CA GLU A 659 -39.79 7.45 -8.75
C GLU A 659 -40.55 6.16 -8.40
N SER A 660 -40.30 5.07 -9.14
CA SER A 660 -40.83 3.74 -8.84
C SER A 660 -40.42 3.19 -7.46
N LEU A 661 -39.38 3.77 -6.85
CA LEU A 661 -38.89 3.48 -5.51
C LEU A 661 -39.22 4.59 -4.50
N GLY A 662 -40.16 5.48 -4.82
CA GLY A 662 -40.60 6.55 -3.92
C GLY A 662 -39.64 7.73 -3.81
N SER A 663 -38.66 7.84 -4.72
CA SER A 663 -37.72 8.96 -4.82
C SER A 663 -37.02 9.32 -3.50
N GLY A 664 -36.68 8.31 -2.67
CA GLY A 664 -35.83 8.53 -1.51
C GLY A 664 -34.53 9.21 -1.93
N THR A 665 -33.98 10.08 -1.08
CA THR A 665 -32.72 10.77 -1.35
C THR A 665 -31.74 10.54 -0.22
N ILE A 666 -30.45 10.64 -0.56
CA ILE A 666 -29.37 10.70 0.41
C ILE A 666 -28.44 11.86 0.08
N GLN A 667 -27.99 12.56 1.12
CA GLN A 667 -26.96 13.58 1.08
C GLN A 667 -25.92 13.30 2.15
N LEU A 668 -24.65 13.34 1.76
CA LEU A 668 -23.51 13.13 2.65
C LEU A 668 -22.71 14.43 2.75
N THR A 669 -22.38 14.82 3.97
CA THR A 669 -21.61 16.05 4.26
C THR A 669 -20.49 15.77 5.25
N LEU A 670 -19.36 16.47 5.10
CA LEU A 670 -18.21 16.34 5.98
C LEU A 670 -18.17 17.51 6.96
N HIS A 671 -18.25 17.23 8.26
CA HIS A 671 -18.08 18.24 9.29
C HIS A 671 -16.60 18.32 9.73
N SER A 672 -15.99 19.49 9.53
CA SER A 672 -14.54 19.70 9.71
C SER A 672 -14.18 20.85 10.64
N LYS A 673 -15.15 21.42 11.36
CA LYS A 673 -14.88 22.53 12.31
C LYS A 673 -14.13 22.04 13.56
N ASN A 674 -14.44 20.83 14.03
CA ASN A 674 -13.84 20.19 15.19
C ASN A 674 -13.67 18.69 14.88
N PRO A 675 -12.53 18.05 15.24
CA PRO A 675 -12.36 16.60 15.11
C PRO A 675 -13.34 15.79 15.96
N HIS A 676 -13.78 16.32 17.11
CA HIS A 676 -14.67 15.61 18.02
C HIS A 676 -16.04 16.28 18.10
N TYR A 677 -17.04 15.50 18.52
CA TYR A 677 -18.36 16.03 18.80
C TYR A 677 -18.30 17.08 19.91
N ASP A 678 -18.71 18.30 19.56
CA ASP A 678 -18.89 19.39 20.51
C ASP A 678 -20.29 19.97 20.34
N PRO A 679 -21.19 19.81 21.32
CA PRO A 679 -22.56 20.30 21.20
C PRO A 679 -22.67 21.82 21.09
N ASN A 680 -21.61 22.58 21.38
CA ASN A 680 -21.58 24.03 21.15
C ASN A 680 -21.29 24.37 19.66
N ILE A 681 -20.73 23.43 18.91
CA ILE A 681 -20.41 23.56 17.48
C ILE A 681 -21.50 22.88 16.64
N PHE A 682 -21.97 21.72 17.08
CA PHE A 682 -23.12 21.01 16.53
C PHE A 682 -24.42 21.57 17.11
N THR A 683 -24.80 22.77 16.68
CA THR A 683 -25.97 23.50 17.21
C THR A 683 -27.31 22.92 16.76
N GLU A 684 -27.32 22.10 15.71
CA GLU A 684 -28.52 21.42 15.22
C GLU A 684 -28.69 20.07 15.91
N ARG A 685 -29.90 19.77 16.38
CA ARG A 685 -30.24 18.45 16.93
C ARG A 685 -30.46 17.46 15.78
N PRO A 686 -29.69 16.35 15.69
CA PRO A 686 -29.97 15.29 14.74
C PRO A 686 -31.18 14.43 15.17
N ASP A 687 -31.71 13.66 14.24
CA ASP A 687 -32.73 12.64 14.50
C ASP A 687 -32.13 11.36 15.09
N ALA A 688 -30.86 11.06 14.76
CA ALA A 688 -30.09 9.98 15.38
C ALA A 688 -28.58 10.23 15.32
N ILE A 689 -27.84 9.59 16.22
CA ILE A 689 -26.38 9.48 16.19
C ILE A 689 -26.01 8.00 15.99
N LEU A 690 -25.18 7.72 14.99
CA LEU A 690 -24.75 6.36 14.68
C LEU A 690 -23.23 6.21 14.76
N GLY A 691 -22.76 5.01 15.14
CA GLY A 691 -21.35 4.62 15.06
C GLY A 691 -21.19 3.22 14.48
N LEU A 692 -20.35 3.08 13.46
CA LEU A 692 -20.00 1.78 12.89
C LEU A 692 -18.63 1.39 13.40
N ASN A 693 -18.50 0.16 13.93
CA ASN A 693 -17.29 -0.32 14.59
C ASN A 693 -16.72 0.73 15.57
N ALA A 694 -17.59 1.24 16.43
CA ALA A 694 -17.41 2.47 17.17
C ALA A 694 -16.31 2.36 18.23
N GLY A 695 -16.07 1.16 18.78
CA GLY A 695 -15.13 0.93 19.86
C GLY A 695 -15.49 1.75 21.10
N VAL A 696 -16.77 1.80 21.46
CA VAL A 696 -17.33 2.75 22.45
C VAL A 696 -16.61 2.70 23.80
N THR A 697 -16.17 1.52 24.23
CA THR A 697 -15.44 1.33 25.49
C THR A 697 -13.95 1.58 25.38
N THR A 698 -13.42 1.65 24.16
CA THR A 698 -11.99 1.84 23.87
C THR A 698 -11.64 3.32 23.65
N TYR A 699 -12.54 4.07 23.04
CA TYR A 699 -12.28 5.42 22.54
C TYR A 699 -12.98 6.47 23.41
N PRO A 700 -12.23 7.27 24.20
CA PRO A 700 -12.81 8.25 25.13
C PRO A 700 -13.65 9.33 24.42
N GLU A 701 -13.44 9.51 23.11
CA GLU A 701 -14.15 10.45 22.23
C GLU A 701 -15.68 10.20 22.21
N TRP A 702 -16.13 8.98 22.52
CA TRP A 702 -17.56 8.65 22.62
C TRP A 702 -18.25 9.19 23.88
N SER A 703 -17.50 9.41 24.96
CA SER A 703 -18.07 9.89 26.24
C SER A 703 -18.91 11.17 26.09
N PRO A 704 -18.40 12.26 25.47
CA PRO A 704 -19.20 13.47 25.28
C PRO A 704 -20.42 13.26 24.36
N ILE A 705 -20.33 12.35 23.39
CA ILE A 705 -21.43 12.02 22.47
C ILE A 705 -22.57 11.36 23.25
N ILE A 706 -22.26 10.32 24.03
CA ILE A 706 -23.24 9.56 24.81
C ILE A 706 -23.91 10.47 25.84
N LEU A 707 -23.12 11.25 26.59
CA LEU A 707 -23.65 12.19 27.58
C LEU A 707 -24.56 13.24 26.94
N HIS A 708 -24.19 13.75 25.76
CA HIS A 708 -25.02 14.73 25.06
C HIS A 708 -26.29 14.11 24.51
N ALA A 709 -26.19 12.93 23.89
CA ALA A 709 -27.32 12.19 23.35
C ALA A 709 -28.35 11.91 24.45
N PHE A 710 -27.90 11.40 25.60
CA PHE A 710 -28.72 11.21 26.78
C PHE A 710 -29.38 12.52 27.25
N LYS A 711 -28.60 13.58 27.42
CA LYS A 711 -29.10 14.88 27.89
C LYS A 711 -30.13 15.53 26.95
N LYS A 712 -30.07 15.23 25.66
CA LYS A 712 -30.92 15.82 24.61
C LYS A 712 -31.97 14.86 24.07
N ASP A 713 -32.09 13.68 24.67
CA ASP A 713 -32.98 12.61 24.22
C ASP A 713 -32.81 12.35 22.73
N ILE A 714 -31.56 12.18 22.28
CA ILE A 714 -31.20 11.87 20.90
C ILE A 714 -30.98 10.36 20.78
N PRO A 715 -31.73 9.66 19.90
CA PRO A 715 -31.51 8.25 19.61
C PRO A 715 -30.06 7.98 19.21
N LEU A 716 -29.41 7.00 19.85
CA LEU A 716 -28.04 6.61 19.58
C LEU A 716 -27.94 5.10 19.40
N ALA A 717 -27.27 4.66 18.33
CA ALA A 717 -27.03 3.24 18.10
C ALA A 717 -25.63 3.00 17.50
N VAL A 718 -25.02 1.89 17.89
CA VAL A 718 -23.70 1.48 17.40
C VAL A 718 -23.73 0.01 17.01
N THR A 719 -22.78 -0.42 16.16
CA THR A 719 -22.65 -1.85 15.80
C THR A 719 -21.87 -2.68 16.83
N ASP A 720 -21.40 -2.05 17.91
CA ASP A 720 -20.65 -2.72 18.98
C ASP A 720 -21.58 -3.62 19.80
N ASP A 721 -21.12 -4.83 20.12
CA ASP A 721 -21.81 -5.69 21.09
C ASP A 721 -21.50 -5.19 22.51
N LEU A 722 -22.36 -4.30 23.02
CA LEU A 722 -22.19 -3.66 24.32
C LEU A 722 -22.33 -4.63 25.50
N HIS A 723 -22.97 -5.78 25.35
CA HIS A 723 -23.00 -6.79 26.41
C HIS A 723 -21.60 -7.34 26.68
N VAL A 724 -20.82 -7.54 25.61
CA VAL A 724 -19.43 -7.95 25.72
C VAL A 724 -18.55 -6.79 26.17
N ALA A 725 -18.88 -5.56 25.80
CA ALA A 725 -18.06 -4.38 26.10
C ALA A 725 -18.27 -3.82 27.53
N LEU A 726 -19.47 -3.93 28.11
CA LEU A 726 -19.80 -3.39 29.44
C LEU A 726 -19.45 -4.35 30.59
N ASP A 727 -19.35 -5.66 30.34
CA ASP A 727 -18.72 -6.62 31.28
C ASP A 727 -17.23 -6.27 31.54
N GLU A 728 -16.64 -5.39 30.71
CA GLU A 728 -15.25 -4.92 30.81
C GLU A 728 -15.11 -3.63 31.64
N GLY A 729 -16.22 -3.12 32.19
CA GLY A 729 -16.34 -1.82 32.85
C GLY A 729 -16.39 -1.84 34.38
N GLU A 730 -15.95 -2.91 35.07
CA GLU A 730 -15.52 -2.75 36.48
C GLU A 730 -14.26 -1.86 36.48
N PHE A 731 -14.48 -0.54 36.41
CA PHE A 731 -13.53 0.41 36.91
C PHE A 731 -13.26 0.01 38.35
N ASP A 732 -12.04 -0.47 38.59
CA ASP A 732 -11.42 -0.59 39.90
C ASP A 732 -11.28 0.85 40.45
N ALA A 733 -12.41 1.47 40.77
CA ALA A 733 -12.50 2.58 41.68
C ALA A 733 -12.05 1.97 43.00
N LYS A 734 -10.74 2.01 43.24
CA LYS A 734 -10.19 1.86 44.57
C LYS A 734 -11.05 2.74 45.46
N GLU A 735 -11.83 2.09 46.32
CA GLU A 735 -12.43 2.66 47.49
C GLU A 735 -11.33 3.47 48.18
N GLY A 736 -11.36 4.78 47.97
CA GLY A 736 -10.86 5.70 48.96
C GLY A 736 -11.90 5.64 50.06
N ASP A 737 -11.48 5.26 51.26
CA ASP A 737 -12.22 5.44 52.49
C ASP A 737 -12.87 6.83 52.49
N ASP A 738 -14.18 6.88 52.24
CA ASP A 738 -15.04 7.95 52.73
C ASP A 738 -16.43 7.34 52.92
N GLU A 739 -16.79 7.22 54.19
CA GLU A 739 -18.10 6.80 54.69
C GLU A 739 -19.22 7.70 54.13
N GLU A 740 -20.39 7.08 53.97
CA GLU A 740 -21.72 7.69 53.85
C GLU A 740 -22.06 8.47 52.57
N ARG A 741 -22.79 7.79 51.67
CA ARG A 741 -24.15 8.20 51.28
C ARG A 741 -24.88 7.12 50.48
N GLU A 742 -25.93 6.60 51.09
CA GLU A 742 -27.02 5.86 50.46
C GLU A 742 -27.71 6.74 49.38
N GLY A 743 -28.13 6.13 48.26
CA GLY A 743 -29.02 6.77 47.30
C GLY A 743 -29.04 6.14 45.89
N GLU A 744 -29.77 5.03 45.76
CA GLU A 744 -30.63 4.61 44.63
C GLU A 744 -30.16 4.75 43.15
N ASP A 745 -29.91 3.58 42.55
CA ASP A 745 -30.41 3.01 41.28
C ASP A 745 -30.30 3.74 39.91
N THR A 746 -29.65 2.97 39.01
CA THR A 746 -29.72 2.83 37.53
C THR A 746 -29.13 3.88 36.61
#